data_AF-A0A0C3A889-F1
#
_entry.id   AF-A0A0C3A889-F1
#
_cell.length_a   1.000
_cell.length_b   1.000
_cell.length_c   1.000
_cell.angle_alpha   90.00
_cell.angle_beta   90.00
_cell.angle_gamma   90.00
#
_symmetry.space_group_name_H-M   'P 1'
#
loop_
_entity.id
_entity.type
_entity.pdbx_description
1 polymer ?
#
loop_
_entity_poly.entity_id
_entity_poly.type
_entity_poly.pdbx_seq_one_letter_code
_entity_poly.pdbx_strand_id
1 'polypeptide(L)'
;MATHSTSSDPPEIRKKLEALQFQHELIEELRSRISAAELECVRLETEIFEYRASVAPVRRCPQELLLMFFEYYTCENPRLIRRLLLVCKQWYELAISSPRLWNRIPITFDPEWDVESTCDFIRKRLQKCIDLSGSLPLELNVDFGNFVSPEELIRSKIREDLFNYVQSDECDTFHRWIDDLDVDIPSDPEVISICQTHHLFRLLEILIGEDGNTMSRWGTLCLDLPLELELAVGIMELFSHATPSLLRLKIDYFGNMHEGFDSLIGTIFPDLSALEHLEVGSTEDLELFKLNPTSMQILTFKDMISCNASIFTPFTRLQQLDVLRWRPRSLAEDSYGVVHLPELRRLSVRGPVMGFGTFEFRVPVLDKLHLSRGNEKAPCIYPKVQASRISWGLEIAWLSDWTPDEIKSDIRAILLQYRSATELQLPSRLREMVLALVEELKSDDTWRSALRFINLAAKDGTVLETIEQMATRSTPADPPEICRKLEALQHQHEIIEDLRSRISSAELECARLETEISEYRDSVAPIRKCPQELLLMFFEYYTRENSRLIRDLLPVCKQWYELAISSPRLWNRIPIKLETDFDIESTCKTIKKRLNKCIDLSGTVPLELHLDFHELLPPQDLIRSQIRENLLNHTHPDEQDTLNMWIRGLDVDLLSELEVISACRPRHLFKLLRILIGKGGNIMPWWDSLRLELPEDTELALRILKLFSHPTPSLTRLQINCFEDMCQEYATLVGSTFPDLSALKHLEVPNASDLGFFKFDPTLLQSLTISDMKSCDTSIFTPFIRLQQLDVRCWSALGQAGDSHGVIHLPELRRLLVTRPFKDFGTFEFRVPVLDELHISRRHAHDPFIYPKVQASRIIWGLESPWASQWKLDEVEPDFRAILLLYRGARELQIPSHLKKKVSTIIRELKLDETWLSALRVINLEAEDGRVLETIEVQKL
;
A
#
# COMPACT_ATOMS: atom_id res chain seq x y z
N MET A 1 8.83 28.40 -33.00
CA MET A 1 7.70 29.05 -33.68
C MET A 1 7.92 28.97 -35.17
N ALA A 2 7.07 28.22 -35.88
CA ALA A 2 7.09 28.17 -37.33
C ALA A 2 6.68 29.53 -37.90
N THR A 3 7.50 30.09 -38.79
CA THR A 3 7.23 31.32 -39.55
C THR A 3 6.11 31.07 -40.56
N HIS A 4 4.89 30.88 -40.09
CA HIS A 4 3.72 30.95 -40.95
C HIS A 4 3.51 32.41 -41.37
N SER A 5 3.40 32.62 -42.67
CA SER A 5 3.36 33.92 -43.35
C SER A 5 2.43 34.92 -42.66
N THR A 6 3.02 35.93 -42.02
CA THR A 6 2.37 37.10 -41.38
C THR A 6 1.66 38.02 -42.38
N SER A 7 1.62 37.65 -43.66
CA SER A 7 0.99 38.42 -44.72
C SER A 7 -0.54 38.47 -44.63
N SER A 8 -1.18 37.59 -43.84
CA SER A 8 -2.65 37.46 -43.76
C SER A 8 -3.28 38.23 -42.59
N ASP A 9 -2.50 38.69 -41.62
CA ASP A 9 -3.07 39.30 -40.41
C ASP A 9 -3.45 40.77 -40.67
N PRO A 10 -4.62 41.23 -40.18
CA PRO A 10 -5.03 42.64 -40.27
C PRO A 10 -4.03 43.59 -39.58
N PRO A 11 -3.87 44.83 -40.07
CA PRO A 11 -2.81 45.74 -39.61
C PRO A 11 -2.90 46.06 -38.10
N GLU A 12 -4.09 46.01 -37.52
CA GLU A 12 -4.32 46.20 -36.09
C GLU A 12 -3.71 45.06 -35.25
N ILE A 13 -3.73 43.81 -35.74
CA ILE A 13 -3.13 42.66 -35.04
C ILE A 13 -1.63 42.64 -35.19
N ARG A 14 -1.10 43.05 -36.34
CA ARG A 14 0.36 43.20 -36.50
C ARG A 14 0.93 44.19 -35.50
N LYS A 15 0.27 45.34 -35.32
CA LYS A 15 0.68 46.34 -34.33
C LYS A 15 0.67 45.80 -32.89
N LYS A 16 -0.32 44.97 -32.52
CA LYS A 16 -0.38 44.34 -31.19
C LYS A 16 0.65 43.22 -31.03
N LEU A 17 0.94 42.46 -32.08
CA LEU A 17 2.00 41.45 -32.09
C LEU A 17 3.38 42.08 -31.96
N GLU A 18 3.63 43.20 -32.63
CA GLU A 18 4.87 43.99 -32.47
C GLU A 18 5.01 44.52 -31.04
N ALA A 19 3.92 45.02 -30.43
CA ALA A 19 3.92 45.44 -29.03
C ALA A 19 4.16 44.28 -28.06
N LEU A 20 3.57 43.11 -28.31
CA LEU A 20 3.79 41.90 -27.51
C LEU A 20 5.24 41.41 -27.64
N GLN A 21 5.80 41.45 -28.85
CA GLN A 21 7.20 41.11 -29.09
C GLN A 21 8.13 42.05 -28.32
N PHE A 22 7.86 43.35 -28.34
CA PHE A 22 8.61 44.32 -27.55
C PHE A 22 8.54 44.03 -26.03
N GLN A 23 7.38 43.65 -25.50
CA GLN A 23 7.25 43.28 -24.09
C GLN A 23 8.03 42.00 -23.74
N HIS A 24 8.05 41.01 -24.64
CA HIS A 24 8.90 39.82 -24.45
C HIS A 24 10.38 40.16 -24.45
N GLU A 25 10.84 41.04 -25.34
CA GLU A 25 12.23 41.51 -25.36
C GLU A 25 12.59 42.24 -24.04
N LEU A 26 11.68 43.03 -23.49
CA LEU A 26 11.85 43.69 -22.19
C LEU A 26 11.90 42.68 -21.02
N ILE A 27 11.04 41.66 -21.02
CA ILE A 27 11.05 40.60 -20.00
C ILE A 27 12.39 39.85 -20.01
N GLU A 28 12.91 39.52 -21.18
CA GLU A 28 14.19 38.83 -21.32
C GLU A 28 15.36 39.71 -20.84
N GLU A 29 15.33 41.02 -21.12
CA GLU A 29 16.31 41.97 -20.56
C GLU A 29 16.26 42.00 -19.02
N LEU A 30 15.06 42.08 -18.44
CA LEU A 30 14.88 42.12 -16.98
C LEU A 30 15.31 40.79 -16.32
N ARG A 31 15.01 39.65 -16.94
CA ARG A 31 15.48 38.32 -16.48
C ARG A 31 16.99 38.25 -16.48
N SER A 32 17.65 38.73 -17.55
CA SER A 32 19.11 38.81 -17.62
C SER A 32 19.70 39.63 -16.46
N ARG A 33 19.05 40.75 -16.09
CA ARG A 33 19.46 41.59 -14.95
C ARG A 33 19.26 40.90 -13.61
N ILE A 34 18.17 40.15 -13.42
CA ILE A 34 17.95 39.33 -12.21
C ILE A 34 19.05 38.28 -12.09
N SER A 35 19.35 37.55 -13.17
CA SER A 35 20.41 36.54 -13.15
C SER A 35 21.78 37.13 -12.79
N ALA A 36 22.08 38.35 -13.24
CA ALA A 36 23.31 39.04 -12.85
C ALA A 36 23.32 39.41 -11.35
N ALA A 37 22.19 39.86 -10.78
CA ALA A 37 22.07 40.17 -9.35
C ALA A 37 22.10 38.91 -8.48
N GLU A 38 21.45 37.82 -8.91
CA GLU A 38 21.48 36.52 -8.22
C GLU A 38 22.90 35.94 -8.22
N LEU A 39 23.65 36.09 -9.32
CA LEU A 39 25.07 35.71 -9.38
C LEU A 39 25.90 36.51 -8.36
N GLU A 40 25.62 37.80 -8.19
CA GLU A 40 26.29 38.65 -7.20
C GLU A 40 25.91 38.27 -5.75
N CYS A 41 24.64 37.91 -5.49
CA CYS A 41 24.23 37.32 -4.21
C CYS A 41 25.01 36.04 -3.91
N VAL A 42 25.06 35.10 -4.86
CA VAL A 42 25.82 33.85 -4.71
C VAL A 42 27.30 34.14 -4.46
N ARG A 43 27.87 35.14 -5.14
CA ARG A 43 29.26 35.57 -4.93
C ARG A 43 29.46 36.09 -3.50
N LEU A 44 28.59 36.98 -3.02
CA LEU A 44 28.66 37.55 -1.67
C LEU A 44 28.39 36.50 -0.57
N GLU A 45 27.44 35.58 -0.78
CA GLU A 45 27.19 34.45 0.12
C GLU A 45 28.39 33.53 0.17
N THR A 46 29.02 33.24 -0.97
CA THR A 46 30.25 32.47 -1.05
C THR A 46 31.37 33.18 -0.31
N GLU A 47 31.54 34.49 -0.46
CA GLU A 47 32.52 35.26 0.32
C GLU A 47 32.22 35.28 1.83
N ILE A 48 30.94 35.40 2.22
CA ILE A 48 30.51 35.35 3.63
C ILE A 48 30.78 33.96 4.17
N PHE A 49 30.51 32.92 3.39
CA PHE A 49 30.74 31.52 3.75
C PHE A 49 32.23 31.22 3.84
N GLU A 50 33.05 31.66 2.88
CA GLU A 50 34.51 31.53 2.89
C GLU A 50 35.12 32.33 4.02
N TYR A 51 34.64 33.55 4.29
CA TYR A 51 35.05 34.33 5.45
C TYR A 51 34.68 33.56 6.72
N ARG A 52 33.41 33.18 6.92
CA ARG A 52 32.94 32.35 8.04
C ARG A 52 33.70 31.05 8.16
N ALA A 53 34.16 30.43 7.08
CA ALA A 53 34.96 29.20 7.05
C ALA A 53 36.45 29.46 7.34
N SER A 54 36.98 30.63 6.99
CA SER A 54 38.36 31.07 7.25
C SER A 54 38.56 31.59 8.68
N VAL A 55 37.51 32.18 9.27
CA VAL A 55 37.38 32.45 10.70
C VAL A 55 36.64 31.34 11.45
N ALA A 56 36.20 30.28 10.77
CA ALA A 56 35.52 29.16 11.44
C ALA A 56 36.50 28.58 12.45
N PRO A 57 36.10 28.52 13.74
CA PRO A 57 36.96 27.99 14.79
C PRO A 57 37.54 26.63 14.43
N VAL A 58 36.79 25.79 13.71
CA VAL A 58 37.16 24.43 13.28
C VAL A 58 38.50 24.31 12.57
N ARG A 59 38.93 25.27 11.73
CA ARG A 59 40.25 25.20 11.05
C ARG A 59 41.41 25.68 11.92
N ARG A 60 41.12 26.42 12.99
CA ARG A 60 42.11 26.85 14.01
C ARG A 60 42.03 26.02 15.28
N CYS A 61 41.06 25.10 15.35
CA CYS A 61 40.81 24.26 16.49
C CYS A 61 41.96 23.25 16.59
N PRO A 62 42.69 23.20 17.71
CA PRO A 62 43.66 22.14 17.98
C PRO A 62 43.01 20.77 17.74
N GLN A 63 43.78 19.83 17.19
CA GLN A 63 43.28 18.50 16.85
C GLN A 63 42.70 17.79 18.08
N GLU A 64 43.25 18.07 19.26
CA GLU A 64 42.80 17.56 20.55
C GLU A 64 41.38 18.04 20.88
N LEU A 65 41.07 19.31 20.64
CA LEU A 65 39.72 19.83 20.86
C LEU A 65 38.74 19.29 19.82
N LEU A 66 39.15 19.16 18.57
CA LEU A 66 38.34 18.50 17.54
C LEU A 66 38.04 17.05 17.91
N LEU A 67 39.03 16.30 18.40
CA LEU A 67 38.84 14.94 18.90
C LEU A 67 37.91 14.90 20.11
N MET A 68 38.03 15.83 21.06
CA MET A 68 37.08 15.92 22.18
C MET A 68 35.65 16.18 21.68
N PHE A 69 35.48 17.05 20.68
CA PHE A 69 34.16 17.26 20.07
C PHE A 69 33.68 16.00 19.34
N PHE A 70 34.53 15.33 18.58
CA PHE A 70 34.17 14.09 17.90
C PHE A 70 33.75 13.04 18.92
N GLU A 71 34.56 12.81 19.95
CA GLU A 71 34.27 11.89 21.06
C GLU A 71 32.93 12.24 21.72
N TYR A 72 32.68 13.51 22.02
CA TYR A 72 31.42 13.97 22.59
C TYR A 72 30.23 13.68 21.68
N TYR A 73 30.30 14.06 20.39
CA TYR A 73 29.21 13.84 19.43
C TYR A 73 28.99 12.37 19.11
N THR A 74 30.07 11.59 18.96
CA THR A 74 29.97 10.15 18.70
C THR A 74 29.61 9.37 19.96
N CYS A 75 29.84 9.90 21.16
CA CYS A 75 29.36 9.31 22.42
C CYS A 75 27.84 9.25 22.45
N GLU A 76 27.16 10.33 22.06
CA GLU A 76 25.70 10.38 22.00
C GLU A 76 25.15 9.55 20.82
N ASN A 77 25.82 9.61 19.66
CA ASN A 77 25.40 8.85 18.49
C ASN A 77 26.59 8.37 17.65
N PRO A 78 27.04 7.12 17.84
CA PRO A 78 28.17 6.57 17.09
C PRO A 78 27.92 6.46 15.58
N ARG A 79 26.67 6.54 15.09
CA ARG A 79 26.38 6.56 13.64
C ARG A 79 26.89 7.86 12.98
N LEU A 80 27.10 8.93 13.73
CA LEU A 80 27.63 10.21 13.24
C LEU A 80 29.07 10.15 12.75
N ILE A 81 29.83 9.12 13.12
CA ILE A 81 31.21 8.95 12.64
C ILE A 81 31.27 8.93 11.11
N ARG A 82 30.26 8.37 10.43
CA ARG A 82 30.19 8.39 8.96
C ARG A 82 30.08 9.80 8.40
N ARG A 83 29.33 10.68 9.08
CA ARG A 83 29.23 12.10 8.68
C ARG A 83 30.56 12.81 8.89
N LEU A 84 31.25 12.55 10.00
CA LEU A 84 32.59 13.10 10.27
C LEU A 84 33.58 12.75 9.16
N LEU A 85 33.56 11.50 8.70
CA LEU A 85 34.41 11.01 7.60
C LEU A 85 34.14 11.72 6.26
N LEU A 86 32.97 12.33 6.07
CA LEU A 86 32.58 13.01 4.84
C LEU A 86 32.83 14.52 4.85
N VAL A 87 33.21 15.11 5.99
CA VAL A 87 33.33 16.59 6.11
C VAL A 87 34.51 17.14 5.32
N CYS A 88 35.73 16.69 5.63
CA CYS A 88 36.93 17.09 4.91
C CYS A 88 38.05 16.07 5.14
N LYS A 89 39.11 16.14 4.32
CA LYS A 89 40.26 15.22 4.42
C LYS A 89 40.89 15.19 5.82
N GLN A 90 41.05 16.35 6.47
CA GLN A 90 41.62 16.44 7.81
C GLN A 90 40.75 15.71 8.86
N TRP A 91 39.42 15.86 8.78
CA TRP A 91 38.50 15.19 9.71
C TRP A 91 38.47 13.68 9.47
N TYR A 92 38.50 13.26 8.20
CA TYR A 92 38.63 11.86 7.82
C TYR A 92 39.90 11.24 8.42
N GLU A 93 41.06 11.88 8.20
CA GLU A 93 42.35 11.40 8.71
C GLU A 93 42.35 11.32 10.24
N LEU A 94 41.90 12.40 10.90
CA LEU A 94 41.84 12.49 12.36
C LEU A 94 40.91 11.45 12.97
N ALA A 95 39.74 11.21 12.35
CA ALA A 95 38.77 10.23 12.83
C ALA A 95 39.28 8.79 12.64
N ILE A 96 39.87 8.47 11.49
CA ILE A 96 40.44 7.13 11.23
C ILE A 96 41.65 6.85 12.12
N SER A 97 42.47 7.86 12.43
CA SER A 97 43.66 7.69 13.27
C SER A 97 43.38 7.69 14.78
N SER A 98 42.13 7.83 15.22
CA SER A 98 41.77 7.91 16.64
C SER A 98 40.99 6.66 17.10
N PRO A 99 41.67 5.66 17.70
CA PRO A 99 41.04 4.41 18.10
C PRO A 99 39.85 4.57 19.07
N ARG A 100 39.85 5.65 19.87
CA ARG A 100 38.77 5.97 20.83
C ARG A 100 37.42 6.29 20.18
N LEU A 101 37.41 6.68 18.91
CA LEU A 101 36.14 6.89 18.19
C LEU A 101 35.52 5.57 17.73
N TRP A 102 36.31 4.49 17.73
CA TRP A 102 35.95 3.18 17.16
C TRP A 102 35.77 2.09 18.22
N ASN A 103 36.16 2.33 19.47
CA ASN A 103 35.99 1.35 20.54
C ASN A 103 34.55 1.29 21.08
N ARG A 104 33.69 2.26 20.75
CA ARG A 104 32.25 2.29 21.10
C ARG A 104 31.39 1.73 19.99
N ILE A 105 30.75 0.60 20.24
CA ILE A 105 30.04 -0.15 19.20
C ILE A 105 28.60 -0.39 19.64
N PRO A 106 27.66 0.50 19.26
CA PRO A 106 26.24 0.24 19.43
C PRO A 106 25.74 -0.66 18.29
N ILE A 107 25.06 -1.71 18.68
CA ILE A 107 24.35 -2.65 17.83
C ILE A 107 22.91 -2.58 18.26
N THR A 108 22.06 -2.09 17.37
CA THR A 108 20.62 -1.93 17.59
C THR A 108 19.94 -2.58 16.41
N PHE A 109 18.95 -3.42 16.67
CA PHE A 109 18.11 -3.98 15.62
C PHE A 109 16.84 -3.16 15.53
N ASP A 110 16.69 -2.49 14.38
CA ASP A 110 15.41 -1.93 14.01
C ASP A 110 14.53 -3.13 13.52
N PRO A 111 13.22 -3.16 13.79
CA PRO A 111 12.34 -4.26 13.38
C PRO A 111 12.10 -4.20 11.86
N GLU A 112 13.14 -4.51 11.10
CA GLU A 112 13.12 -4.62 9.65
C GLU A 112 12.96 -6.09 9.22
N TRP A 113 12.30 -6.32 8.08
CA TRP A 113 12.06 -7.66 7.55
C TRP A 113 13.33 -8.39 7.12
N ASP A 114 14.34 -7.63 6.71
CA ASP A 114 15.57 -8.13 6.12
C ASP A 114 16.68 -8.19 7.19
N VAL A 115 16.57 -9.21 8.05
CA VAL A 115 17.54 -9.46 9.12
C VAL A 115 18.93 -9.71 8.54
N GLU A 116 19.03 -10.39 7.39
CA GLU A 116 20.29 -10.65 6.69
C GLU A 116 21.00 -9.36 6.30
N SER A 117 20.35 -8.46 5.54
CA SER A 117 20.95 -7.18 5.12
C SER A 117 21.34 -6.30 6.30
N THR A 118 20.48 -6.27 7.33
CA THR A 118 20.77 -5.56 8.59
C THR A 118 22.02 -6.13 9.26
N CYS A 119 22.11 -7.46 9.39
CA CYS A 119 23.28 -8.14 9.96
C CYS A 119 24.53 -7.91 9.11
N ASP A 120 24.44 -7.97 7.78
CA ASP A 120 25.53 -7.72 6.84
C ASP A 120 26.09 -6.31 6.94
N PHE A 121 25.19 -5.33 7.08
CA PHE A 121 25.56 -3.94 7.27
C PHE A 121 26.25 -3.72 8.62
N ILE A 122 25.68 -4.27 9.70
CA ILE A 122 26.26 -4.19 11.04
C ILE A 122 27.62 -4.90 11.04
N ARG A 123 27.74 -6.07 10.40
CA ARG A 123 28.97 -6.84 10.27
C ARG A 123 30.11 -6.04 9.67
N LYS A 124 29.88 -5.40 8.52
CA LYS A 124 30.89 -4.57 7.83
C LYS A 124 31.36 -3.41 8.72
N ARG A 125 30.42 -2.79 9.46
CA ARG A 125 30.74 -1.71 10.39
C ARG A 125 31.52 -2.23 11.60
N LEU A 126 31.08 -3.35 12.16
CA LEU A 126 31.63 -3.98 13.34
C LEU A 126 33.10 -4.34 13.13
N GLN A 127 33.40 -5.04 12.04
CA GLN A 127 34.78 -5.42 11.70
C GLN A 127 35.69 -4.19 11.67
N LYS A 128 35.25 -3.12 11.01
CA LYS A 128 36.01 -1.87 10.93
C LYS A 128 36.21 -1.20 12.30
N CYS A 129 35.23 -1.29 13.20
CA CYS A 129 35.37 -0.78 14.56
C CYS A 129 36.38 -1.59 15.37
N ILE A 130 36.33 -2.92 15.27
CA ILE A 130 37.29 -3.83 15.92
C ILE A 130 38.70 -3.54 15.42
N ASP A 131 38.89 -3.40 14.10
CA ASP A 131 40.19 -3.14 13.49
C ASP A 131 40.76 -1.77 13.89
N LEU A 132 39.94 -0.71 13.82
CA LEU A 132 40.39 0.67 14.08
C LEU A 132 40.51 1.00 15.57
N SER A 133 39.81 0.28 16.46
CA SER A 133 39.94 0.43 17.92
C SER A 133 41.30 -0.08 18.46
N GLY A 134 42.06 -0.84 17.66
CA GLY A 134 43.40 -1.28 18.00
C GLY A 134 43.44 -2.20 19.22
N SER A 135 44.13 -1.79 20.28
CA SER A 135 44.20 -2.53 21.55
C SER A 135 43.31 -1.96 22.65
N LEU A 136 42.53 -0.91 22.35
CA LEU A 136 41.66 -0.31 23.36
C LEU A 136 40.56 -1.28 23.79
N PRO A 137 40.13 -1.21 25.07
CA PRO A 137 38.96 -1.94 25.53
C PRO A 137 37.70 -1.50 24.78
N LEU A 138 36.88 -2.46 24.39
CA LEU A 138 35.63 -2.24 23.65
C LEU A 138 34.48 -1.89 24.61
N GLU A 139 33.70 -0.88 24.24
CA GLU A 139 32.46 -0.49 24.89
C GLU A 139 31.30 -0.91 23.98
N LEU A 140 30.70 -2.05 24.30
CA LEU A 140 29.64 -2.68 23.52
C LEU A 140 28.27 -2.32 24.12
N ASN A 141 27.35 -1.94 23.25
CA ASN A 141 25.94 -1.81 23.59
C ASN A 141 25.13 -2.57 22.55
N VAL A 142 24.54 -3.70 22.94
CA VAL A 142 23.86 -4.64 22.06
C VAL A 142 22.41 -4.73 22.50
N ASP A 143 21.51 -4.18 21.69
CA ASP A 143 20.08 -4.10 21.97
C ASP A 143 19.31 -5.06 21.04
N PHE A 144 18.90 -6.20 21.60
CA PHE A 144 17.99 -7.18 21.02
C PHE A 144 16.56 -7.03 21.55
N GLY A 145 16.25 -6.02 22.35
CA GLY A 145 14.92 -5.88 22.96
C GLY A 145 13.81 -5.70 21.92
N ASN A 146 14.15 -5.15 20.75
CA ASN A 146 13.26 -5.04 19.60
C ASN A 146 13.42 -6.17 18.57
N PHE A 147 14.32 -7.12 18.81
CA PHE A 147 14.48 -8.27 17.94
C PHE A 147 13.34 -9.25 18.19
N VAL A 148 12.54 -9.47 17.16
CA VAL A 148 11.34 -10.30 17.19
C VAL A 148 11.67 -11.62 16.49
N SER A 149 11.08 -12.73 16.95
CA SER A 149 11.22 -14.02 16.27
C SER A 149 10.73 -13.92 14.82
N PRO A 150 11.25 -14.73 13.88
CA PRO A 150 10.76 -14.77 12.50
C PRO A 150 9.23 -14.92 12.41
N GLU A 151 8.65 -15.74 13.29
CA GLU A 151 7.23 -16.03 13.38
C GLU A 151 6.43 -14.78 13.75
N GLU A 152 6.85 -14.07 14.81
CA GLU A 152 6.17 -12.84 15.21
C GLU A 152 6.45 -11.69 14.26
N LEU A 153 7.61 -11.68 13.58
CA LEU A 153 7.89 -10.77 12.48
C LEU A 153 6.83 -11.00 11.39
N ILE A 154 6.70 -12.23 10.86
CA ILE A 154 5.66 -12.67 9.89
C ILE A 154 4.27 -12.19 10.33
N ARG A 155 3.87 -12.52 11.55
CA ARG A 155 2.58 -12.08 12.13
C ARG A 155 2.43 -10.57 12.15
N SER A 156 3.46 -9.83 12.55
CA SER A 156 3.42 -8.37 12.65
C SER A 156 3.23 -7.68 11.29
N LYS A 157 3.75 -8.24 10.19
CA LYS A 157 3.54 -7.66 8.85
C LYS A 157 2.22 -8.03 8.24
N ILE A 158 1.78 -9.28 8.44
CA ILE A 158 0.40 -9.65 8.11
C ILE A 158 -0.55 -8.71 8.85
N ARG A 159 -0.26 -8.45 10.13
CA ARG A 159 -1.00 -7.50 10.97
C ARG A 159 -0.95 -6.10 10.36
N GLU A 160 0.23 -5.53 10.10
CA GLU A 160 0.39 -4.17 9.54
C GLU A 160 -0.28 -3.99 8.16
N ASP A 161 -0.03 -4.91 7.23
CA ASP A 161 -0.53 -4.81 5.86
C ASP A 161 -2.04 -5.01 5.80
N LEU A 162 -2.59 -5.87 6.66
CA LEU A 162 -4.04 -6.09 6.72
C LEU A 162 -4.77 -5.14 7.69
N PHE A 163 -4.09 -4.47 8.63
CA PHE A 163 -4.71 -3.63 9.68
C PHE A 163 -5.59 -2.53 9.09
N ASN A 164 -5.15 -1.91 7.99
CA ASN A 164 -5.90 -0.84 7.32
C ASN A 164 -7.22 -1.30 6.71
N TYR A 165 -7.43 -2.61 6.59
CA TYR A 165 -8.63 -3.21 6.02
C TYR A 165 -9.59 -3.77 7.09
N VAL A 166 -9.18 -3.79 8.37
CA VAL A 166 -9.98 -4.29 9.49
C VAL A 166 -10.73 -3.14 10.15
N GLN A 167 -12.04 -3.31 10.37
CA GLN A 167 -12.85 -2.31 11.10
C GLN A 167 -12.47 -2.28 12.59
N SER A 168 -12.57 -1.11 13.22
CA SER A 168 -12.08 -0.89 14.60
C SER A 168 -12.75 -1.77 15.68
N ASP A 169 -13.94 -2.29 15.42
CA ASP A 169 -14.70 -3.15 16.33
C ASP A 169 -14.32 -4.63 16.26
N GLU A 170 -13.52 -5.06 15.27
CA GLU A 170 -13.12 -6.45 15.06
C GLU A 170 -11.62 -6.71 15.28
N CYS A 171 -10.89 -5.67 15.74
CA CYS A 171 -9.46 -5.70 16.02
C CYS A 171 -9.04 -6.92 16.85
N ASP A 172 -9.82 -7.27 17.89
CA ASP A 172 -9.51 -8.37 18.81
C ASP A 172 -9.67 -9.77 18.18
N THR A 173 -10.57 -9.92 17.19
CA THR A 173 -10.76 -11.20 16.48
C THR A 173 -9.68 -11.38 15.43
N PHE A 174 -9.33 -10.30 14.73
CA PHE A 174 -8.23 -10.30 13.77
C PHE A 174 -6.88 -10.57 14.44
N HIS A 175 -6.59 -9.92 15.59
CA HIS A 175 -5.38 -10.21 16.35
C HIS A 175 -5.33 -11.67 16.79
N ARG A 176 -6.42 -12.22 17.36
CA ARG A 176 -6.50 -13.64 17.72
C ARG A 176 -6.25 -14.56 16.53
N TRP A 177 -6.85 -14.28 15.37
CA TRP A 177 -6.63 -15.08 14.16
C TRP A 177 -5.16 -15.06 13.69
N ILE A 178 -4.51 -13.90 13.73
CA ILE A 178 -3.07 -13.80 13.41
C ILE A 178 -2.22 -14.54 14.43
N ASP A 179 -2.56 -14.43 15.71
CA ASP A 179 -1.82 -15.07 16.79
C ASP A 179 -1.98 -16.60 16.72
N ASP A 180 -3.16 -17.08 16.30
CA ASP A 180 -3.48 -18.49 16.03
C ASP A 180 -2.96 -18.99 14.67
N LEU A 181 -2.39 -18.11 13.83
CA LEU A 181 -1.85 -18.50 12.54
C LEU A 181 -0.63 -19.42 12.75
N ASP A 182 -0.78 -20.65 12.27
CA ASP A 182 0.31 -21.62 12.19
C ASP A 182 1.30 -21.20 11.10
N VAL A 183 2.23 -20.34 11.50
CA VAL A 183 3.35 -19.85 10.67
C VAL A 183 4.47 -20.89 10.55
N ASP A 184 4.33 -22.09 11.13
CA ASP A 184 5.27 -23.18 10.90
C ASP A 184 5.02 -23.84 9.51
N ILE A 185 3.84 -23.64 8.92
CA ILE A 185 3.45 -24.20 7.61
C ILE A 185 4.27 -23.63 6.43
N PRO A 186 4.62 -22.31 6.37
CA PRO A 186 5.68 -21.83 5.48
C PRO A 186 7.07 -22.24 6.01
N SER A 187 7.29 -23.55 6.18
CA SER A 187 8.59 -24.20 6.33
C SER A 187 9.47 -24.06 5.07
N ASP A 188 9.23 -23.03 4.24
CA ASP A 188 10.05 -22.73 3.09
C ASP A 188 11.43 -22.28 3.61
N PRO A 189 12.49 -23.05 3.35
CA PRO A 189 13.83 -22.74 3.84
C PRO A 189 14.29 -21.34 3.45
N GLU A 190 13.81 -20.78 2.34
CA GLU A 190 14.24 -19.47 1.84
C GLU A 190 13.51 -18.29 2.50
N VAL A 191 12.19 -18.37 2.75
CA VAL A 191 11.47 -17.34 3.53
C VAL A 191 11.99 -17.31 4.97
N ILE A 192 12.22 -18.49 5.53
CA ILE A 192 12.85 -18.61 6.85
C ILE A 192 14.29 -18.07 6.76
N SER A 193 15.05 -18.31 5.67
CA SER A 193 16.45 -17.86 5.54
C SER A 193 16.68 -16.37 5.71
N ILE A 194 15.76 -15.51 5.25
CA ILE A 194 15.88 -14.05 5.35
C ILE A 194 15.68 -13.58 6.79
N CYS A 195 14.85 -14.29 7.56
CA CYS A 195 14.54 -14.00 8.96
C CYS A 195 15.40 -14.82 9.94
N GLN A 196 16.23 -15.75 9.48
CA GLN A 196 16.89 -16.72 10.35
C GLN A 196 17.82 -16.06 11.38
N THR A 197 17.69 -16.54 12.62
CA THR A 197 18.53 -16.20 13.79
C THR A 197 20.01 -16.55 13.58
N HIS A 198 20.36 -17.41 12.61
CA HIS A 198 21.76 -17.73 12.32
C HIS A 198 22.58 -16.53 11.83
N HIS A 199 21.96 -15.55 11.15
CA HIS A 199 22.64 -14.31 10.73
C HIS A 199 23.07 -13.48 11.93
N LEU A 200 22.21 -13.45 12.96
CA LEU A 200 22.49 -12.84 14.24
C LEU A 200 23.64 -13.58 14.95
N PHE A 201 23.60 -14.91 15.02
CA PHE A 201 24.67 -15.68 15.65
C PHE A 201 26.02 -15.48 14.94
N ARG A 202 26.05 -15.42 13.60
CA ARG A 202 27.26 -15.06 12.85
C ARG A 202 27.79 -13.67 13.17
N LEU A 203 26.90 -12.71 13.43
CA LEU A 203 27.32 -11.37 13.86
C LEU A 203 27.94 -11.41 15.28
N LEU A 204 27.33 -12.16 16.20
CA LEU A 204 27.84 -12.36 17.55
C LEU A 204 29.18 -13.10 17.56
N GLU A 205 29.36 -14.11 16.70
CA GLU A 205 30.64 -14.79 16.50
C GLU A 205 31.77 -13.82 16.14
N ILE A 206 31.48 -12.77 15.35
CA ILE A 206 32.47 -11.75 14.99
C ILE A 206 32.78 -10.82 16.18
N LEU A 207 31.78 -10.49 17.00
CA LEU A 207 31.99 -9.73 18.25
C LEU A 207 32.86 -10.50 19.24
N ILE A 208 32.60 -11.80 19.35
CA ILE A 208 33.30 -12.72 20.25
C ILE A 208 34.72 -12.94 19.74
N GLY A 209 34.85 -13.05 18.42
CA GLY A 209 36.07 -13.39 17.70
C GLY A 209 36.42 -14.87 17.85
N GLU A 210 37.39 -15.32 17.05
CA GLU A 210 37.87 -16.71 17.11
C GLU A 210 38.36 -17.04 18.54
N ASP A 211 37.77 -18.09 19.13
CA ASP A 211 38.02 -18.55 20.50
C ASP A 211 37.77 -17.50 21.62
N GLY A 212 36.98 -16.46 21.36
CA GLY A 212 36.73 -15.39 22.34
C GLY A 212 37.86 -14.37 22.46
N ASN A 213 38.77 -14.31 21.48
CA ASN A 213 39.91 -13.39 21.51
C ASN A 213 39.49 -11.92 21.62
N THR A 214 38.34 -11.54 21.06
CA THR A 214 37.82 -10.17 21.08
C THR A 214 37.11 -9.89 22.40
N MET A 215 36.44 -10.89 22.99
CA MET A 215 35.89 -10.82 24.36
C MET A 215 36.93 -10.45 25.41
N SER A 216 38.18 -10.91 25.25
CA SER A 216 39.26 -10.54 26.17
C SER A 216 39.55 -9.04 26.23
N ARG A 217 39.13 -8.29 25.20
CA ARG A 217 39.25 -6.83 25.09
C ARG A 217 37.98 -6.08 25.50
N TRP A 218 36.89 -6.75 25.86
CA TRP A 218 35.67 -6.05 26.23
C TRP A 218 35.90 -5.31 27.55
N GLY A 219 35.68 -4.00 27.56
CA GLY A 219 35.78 -3.16 28.75
C GLY A 219 34.40 -2.84 29.35
N THR A 220 33.38 -2.71 28.50
CA THR A 220 31.99 -2.53 28.92
C THR A 220 31.06 -3.31 27.98
N LEU A 221 30.07 -3.99 28.54
CA LEU A 221 28.99 -4.64 27.80
C LEU A 221 27.65 -4.21 28.38
N CYS A 222 26.79 -3.65 27.54
CA CYS A 222 25.36 -3.50 27.80
C CYS A 222 24.62 -4.41 26.82
N LEU A 223 23.75 -5.28 27.33
CA LEU A 223 23.05 -6.29 26.57
C LEU A 223 21.57 -6.23 26.94
N ASP A 224 20.71 -5.84 26.01
CA ASP A 224 19.26 -5.95 26.16
C ASP A 224 18.82 -7.20 25.36
N LEU A 225 18.30 -8.22 26.04
CA LEU A 225 17.94 -9.52 25.47
C LEU A 225 16.55 -9.50 24.81
N PRO A 226 16.30 -10.32 23.77
CA PRO A 226 14.99 -10.41 23.14
C PRO A 226 13.97 -11.00 24.11
N LEU A 227 12.67 -10.73 23.89
CA LEU A 227 11.60 -11.25 24.75
C LEU A 227 11.48 -12.78 24.71
N GLU A 228 11.78 -13.36 23.54
CA GLU A 228 11.75 -14.80 23.31
C GLU A 228 12.85 -15.51 24.09
N LEU A 229 12.44 -16.39 25.01
CA LEU A 229 13.33 -17.09 25.94
C LEU A 229 14.38 -17.95 25.22
N GLU A 230 13.98 -18.73 24.22
CA GLU A 230 14.90 -19.65 23.51
C GLU A 230 16.00 -18.89 22.79
N LEU A 231 15.65 -17.79 22.12
CA LEU A 231 16.61 -16.93 21.46
C LEU A 231 17.52 -16.23 22.47
N ALA A 232 16.98 -15.73 23.59
CA ALA A 232 17.77 -15.11 24.65
C ALA A 232 18.79 -16.10 25.26
N VAL A 233 18.37 -17.35 25.51
CA VAL A 233 19.26 -18.45 25.96
C VAL A 233 20.35 -18.72 24.93
N GLY A 234 19.99 -18.87 23.65
CA GLY A 234 20.95 -19.11 22.57
C GLY A 234 21.97 -17.98 22.38
N ILE A 235 21.56 -16.71 22.56
CA ILE A 235 22.47 -15.56 22.55
C ILE A 235 23.43 -15.64 23.74
N MET A 236 22.93 -15.95 24.94
CA MET A 236 23.75 -16.01 26.16
C MET A 236 24.74 -17.17 26.13
N GLU A 237 24.41 -18.31 25.53
CA GLU A 237 25.31 -19.46 25.33
C GLU A 237 26.59 -19.08 24.60
N LEU A 238 26.50 -18.16 23.63
CA LEU A 238 27.66 -17.70 22.86
C LEU A 238 28.69 -16.94 23.72
N PHE A 239 28.30 -16.39 24.88
CA PHE A 239 29.19 -15.65 25.76
C PHE A 239 29.95 -16.53 26.78
N SER A 240 30.23 -17.78 26.41
CA SER A 240 30.94 -18.77 27.24
C SER A 240 32.47 -18.61 27.28
N HIS A 241 33.03 -17.51 26.76
CA HIS A 241 34.47 -17.25 26.74
C HIS A 241 34.91 -16.25 27.83
N ALA A 242 36.19 -16.32 28.21
CA ALA A 242 36.76 -15.48 29.27
C ALA A 242 36.77 -13.98 28.90
N THR A 243 36.38 -13.13 29.86
CA THR A 243 36.30 -11.67 29.73
C THR A 243 37.14 -10.94 30.80
N PRO A 244 38.45 -11.19 30.88
CA PRO A 244 39.31 -10.68 31.95
C PRO A 244 39.41 -9.15 32.02
N SER A 245 39.04 -8.42 30.96
CA SER A 245 39.11 -6.95 30.90
C SER A 245 37.76 -6.27 31.16
N LEU A 246 36.67 -7.03 31.37
CA LEU A 246 35.32 -6.47 31.44
C LEU A 246 35.11 -5.77 32.78
N LEU A 247 35.07 -4.44 32.76
CA LEU A 247 34.91 -3.59 33.95
C LEU A 247 33.44 -3.35 34.28
N ARG A 248 32.57 -3.31 33.26
CA ARG A 248 31.13 -3.05 33.43
C ARG A 248 30.29 -4.01 32.59
N LEU A 249 29.31 -4.63 33.23
CA LEU A 249 28.33 -5.51 32.61
C LEU A 249 26.92 -5.03 32.99
N LYS A 250 26.06 -4.83 32.00
CA LYS A 250 24.64 -4.56 32.15
C LYS A 250 23.86 -5.54 31.30
N ILE A 251 22.92 -6.26 31.89
CA ILE A 251 22.02 -7.16 31.16
C ILE A 251 20.57 -6.77 31.49
N ASP A 252 19.76 -6.57 30.45
CA ASP A 252 18.32 -6.36 30.55
C ASP A 252 17.57 -7.51 29.91
N TYR A 253 16.58 -8.04 30.62
CA TYR A 253 15.61 -8.98 30.07
C TYR A 253 14.28 -8.70 30.74
N PHE A 254 13.23 -8.56 29.95
CA PHE A 254 11.89 -8.27 30.47
C PHE A 254 11.23 -9.49 31.13
N GLY A 255 11.70 -10.70 30.84
CA GLY A 255 11.23 -11.94 31.46
C GLY A 255 12.02 -12.33 32.72
N ASN A 256 11.66 -13.48 33.30
CA ASN A 256 12.39 -14.07 34.42
C ASN A 256 13.49 -15.00 33.87
N MET A 257 14.77 -14.64 33.99
CA MET A 257 15.86 -15.52 33.49
C MET A 257 15.92 -16.86 34.24
N HIS A 258 15.36 -16.96 35.44
CA HIS A 258 15.43 -18.24 36.16
C HIS A 258 14.61 -19.34 35.45
N GLU A 259 13.54 -19.00 34.74
CA GLU A 259 12.76 -19.95 33.95
C GLU A 259 13.43 -20.15 32.59
N GLY A 260 14.49 -20.97 32.53
CA GLY A 260 15.11 -21.40 31.26
C GLY A 260 16.64 -21.28 31.18
N PHE A 261 17.28 -20.46 32.01
CA PHE A 261 18.73 -20.27 31.98
C PHE A 261 19.50 -21.18 32.95
N ASP A 262 18.85 -22.15 33.59
CA ASP A 262 19.48 -23.06 34.56
C ASP A 262 20.69 -23.84 33.98
N SER A 263 20.66 -24.14 32.68
CA SER A 263 21.77 -24.80 31.97
C SER A 263 23.02 -23.91 31.83
N LEU A 264 22.86 -22.60 32.00
CA LEU A 264 23.89 -21.59 31.75
C LEU A 264 24.59 -21.08 33.02
N ILE A 265 24.14 -21.57 34.19
CA ILE A 265 24.71 -21.21 35.48
C ILE A 265 26.20 -21.52 35.51
N GLY A 266 27.03 -20.47 35.62
CA GLY A 266 28.48 -20.56 35.74
C GLY A 266 29.23 -20.91 34.45
N THR A 267 28.54 -21.05 33.31
CA THR A 267 29.19 -21.25 31.99
C THR A 267 29.40 -19.93 31.25
N ILE A 268 28.48 -18.97 31.41
CA ILE A 268 28.55 -17.65 30.79
C ILE A 268 29.59 -16.78 31.53
N PHE A 269 30.43 -16.08 30.78
CA PHE A 269 31.49 -15.21 31.29
C PHE A 269 32.34 -15.90 32.38
N PRO A 270 33.06 -16.98 32.06
CA PRO A 270 33.80 -17.78 33.05
C PRO A 270 34.89 -17.01 33.81
N ASP A 271 35.30 -15.84 33.32
CA ASP A 271 36.21 -14.91 33.98
C ASP A 271 35.66 -13.48 33.96
N LEU A 272 35.22 -13.01 35.14
CA LEU A 272 34.79 -11.64 35.44
C LEU A 272 35.68 -11.01 36.52
N SER A 273 36.97 -11.38 36.56
CA SER A 273 37.88 -10.97 37.63
C SER A 273 38.08 -9.45 37.72
N ALA A 274 38.01 -8.72 36.60
CA ALA A 274 38.11 -7.26 36.56
C ALA A 274 36.77 -6.53 36.73
N LEU A 275 35.64 -7.22 36.89
CA LEU A 275 34.33 -6.60 36.91
C LEU A 275 34.15 -5.70 38.15
N GLU A 276 33.93 -4.41 37.90
CA GLU A 276 33.71 -3.39 38.93
C GLU A 276 32.25 -2.95 39.02
N HIS A 277 31.49 -3.06 37.93
CA HIS A 277 30.08 -2.65 37.86
C HIS A 277 29.22 -3.71 37.21
N LEU A 278 28.22 -4.21 37.94
CA LEU A 278 27.20 -5.13 37.44
C LEU A 278 25.79 -4.53 37.56
N GLU A 279 25.01 -4.60 36.48
CA GLU A 279 23.59 -4.25 36.44
C GLU A 279 22.79 -5.44 35.89
N VAL A 280 21.86 -5.97 36.69
CA VAL A 280 21.05 -7.16 36.36
C VAL A 280 19.57 -6.92 36.62
N GLY A 281 18.72 -7.80 36.08
CA GLY A 281 17.27 -7.78 36.30
C GLY A 281 16.94 -8.02 37.77
N SER A 282 17.21 -9.22 38.26
CA SER A 282 16.86 -9.67 39.61
C SER A 282 18.05 -10.22 40.41
N THR A 283 17.81 -10.69 41.64
CA THR A 283 18.83 -11.37 42.44
C THR A 283 19.14 -12.77 41.95
N GLU A 284 18.14 -13.45 41.41
CA GLU A 284 18.29 -14.79 40.84
C GLU A 284 19.27 -14.76 39.65
N ASP A 285 19.26 -13.68 38.87
CA ASP A 285 20.20 -13.46 37.76
C ASP A 285 21.67 -13.40 38.23
N LEU A 286 21.95 -13.09 39.50
CA LEU A 286 23.34 -13.10 40.00
C LEU A 286 23.93 -14.50 40.05
N GLU A 287 23.10 -15.53 40.21
CA GLU A 287 23.55 -16.92 40.27
C GLU A 287 24.10 -17.40 38.91
N LEU A 288 23.69 -16.74 37.81
CA LEU A 288 24.20 -17.03 36.47
C LEU A 288 25.71 -16.76 36.35
N PHE A 289 26.24 -15.79 37.11
CA PHE A 289 27.60 -15.31 36.95
C PHE A 289 28.53 -15.89 38.01
N LYS A 290 29.70 -16.36 37.57
CA LYS A 290 30.81 -16.69 38.47
C LYS A 290 31.56 -15.44 38.89
N LEU A 291 30.92 -14.63 39.74
CA LEU A 291 31.45 -13.33 40.16
C LEU A 291 32.67 -13.49 41.07
N ASN A 292 33.65 -12.58 40.91
CA ASN A 292 34.64 -12.30 41.94
C ASN A 292 34.14 -11.10 42.77
N PRO A 293 33.51 -11.33 43.93
CA PRO A 293 32.86 -10.26 44.68
C PRO A 293 33.85 -9.27 45.32
N THR A 294 35.16 -9.55 45.26
CA THR A 294 36.20 -8.68 45.85
C THR A 294 36.61 -7.50 44.97
N SER A 295 36.33 -7.51 43.66
CA SER A 295 36.60 -6.37 42.76
C SER A 295 35.38 -5.47 42.54
N MET A 296 34.17 -5.98 42.80
CA MET A 296 32.92 -5.28 42.55
C MET A 296 32.77 -4.02 43.42
N GLN A 297 32.49 -2.88 42.78
CA GLN A 297 32.29 -1.57 43.41
C GLN A 297 30.87 -1.06 43.26
N ILE A 298 30.18 -1.39 42.17
CA ILE A 298 28.81 -0.93 41.87
C ILE A 298 27.94 -2.12 41.51
N LEU A 299 26.80 -2.26 42.18
CA LEU A 299 25.81 -3.30 41.91
C LEU A 299 24.43 -2.67 41.76
N THR A 300 23.77 -2.94 40.64
CA THR A 300 22.46 -2.40 40.30
C THR A 300 21.48 -3.53 40.01
N PHE A 301 20.30 -3.50 40.64
CA PHE A 301 19.17 -4.37 40.33
C PHE A 301 18.04 -3.57 39.71
N LYS A 302 17.51 -4.02 38.57
CA LYS A 302 16.38 -3.35 37.92
C LYS A 302 15.03 -3.69 38.54
N ASP A 303 14.81 -4.97 38.86
CA ASP A 303 13.59 -5.51 39.45
C ASP A 303 13.90 -6.62 40.45
N MET A 304 13.96 -6.24 41.72
CA MET A 304 14.34 -7.10 42.82
C MET A 304 13.07 -7.64 43.49
N ILE A 305 12.73 -8.89 43.18
CA ILE A 305 11.47 -9.52 43.62
C ILE A 305 11.61 -10.17 45.01
N SER A 306 12.76 -10.77 45.28
CA SER A 306 13.14 -11.35 46.57
C SER A 306 14.60 -11.02 46.85
N CYS A 307 15.03 -11.10 48.11
CA CYS A 307 16.44 -11.07 48.42
C CYS A 307 16.72 -11.82 49.71
N ASN A 308 17.67 -12.76 49.66
CA ASN A 308 18.32 -13.25 50.86
C ASN A 308 19.48 -12.29 51.19
N ALA A 309 19.56 -11.78 52.42
CA ALA A 309 20.65 -10.89 52.84
C ALA A 309 22.03 -11.52 52.64
N SER A 310 22.12 -12.86 52.64
CA SER A 310 23.37 -13.60 52.42
C SER A 310 24.01 -13.29 51.06
N ILE A 311 23.24 -12.91 50.04
CA ILE A 311 23.73 -12.62 48.69
C ILE A 311 24.74 -11.46 48.70
N PHE A 312 24.60 -10.52 49.64
CA PHE A 312 25.47 -9.36 49.75
C PHE A 312 26.76 -9.63 50.51
N THR A 313 26.81 -10.68 51.32
CA THR A 313 27.95 -11.00 52.20
C THR A 313 29.30 -11.03 51.49
N PRO A 314 29.42 -11.57 50.25
CA PRO A 314 30.71 -11.63 49.58
C PRO A 314 31.24 -10.25 49.11
N PHE A 315 30.36 -9.25 48.92
CA PHE A 315 30.65 -7.97 48.28
C PHE A 315 31.28 -6.93 49.24
N THR A 316 32.40 -7.29 49.86
CA THR A 316 33.06 -6.47 50.90
C THR A 316 33.57 -5.11 50.41
N ARG A 317 33.82 -4.95 49.11
CA ARG A 317 34.33 -3.71 48.47
C ARG A 317 33.25 -2.91 47.73
N LEU A 318 31.98 -3.27 47.89
CA LEU A 318 30.86 -2.59 47.24
C LEU A 318 30.72 -1.16 47.79
N GLN A 319 30.85 -0.18 46.91
CA GLN A 319 30.74 1.24 47.24
C GLN A 319 29.37 1.81 46.91
N GLN A 320 28.67 1.25 45.91
CA GLN A 320 27.34 1.67 45.49
C GLN A 320 26.42 0.48 45.27
N LEU A 321 25.23 0.54 45.87
CA LEU A 321 24.15 -0.42 45.67
C LEU A 321 22.90 0.32 45.20
N ASP A 322 22.41 -0.01 44.02
CA ASP A 322 21.21 0.58 43.43
C ASP A 322 20.14 -0.51 43.23
N VAL A 323 18.92 -0.26 43.72
CA VAL A 323 17.74 -1.13 43.54
C VAL A 323 16.66 -0.28 42.91
N LEU A 324 16.37 -0.48 41.62
CA LEU A 324 15.51 0.40 40.83
C LEU A 324 14.01 0.08 40.98
N ARG A 325 13.66 -1.19 41.17
CA ARG A 325 12.30 -1.62 41.53
C ARG A 325 12.42 -2.73 42.56
N TRP A 326 11.63 -2.66 43.61
CA TRP A 326 11.52 -3.70 44.64
C TRP A 326 10.08 -4.21 44.64
N ARG A 327 9.88 -5.52 44.45
CA ARG A 327 8.54 -6.14 44.34
C ARG A 327 8.46 -7.43 45.17
N PRO A 328 8.19 -7.36 46.47
CA PRO A 328 8.16 -8.57 47.30
C PRO A 328 7.06 -9.54 46.82
N ARG A 329 7.46 -10.75 46.43
CA ARG A 329 6.53 -11.81 45.94
C ARG A 329 5.47 -12.21 46.97
N SER A 330 5.74 -12.07 48.27
CA SER A 330 4.74 -12.19 49.34
C SER A 330 5.20 -11.47 50.62
N LEU A 331 4.24 -11.03 51.44
CA LEU A 331 4.48 -10.45 52.78
C LEU A 331 4.89 -11.49 53.84
N ALA A 332 5.16 -12.75 53.46
CA ALA A 332 5.40 -13.84 54.40
C ALA A 332 6.81 -13.76 55.05
N GLU A 333 6.82 -13.09 56.19
CA GLU A 333 7.61 -13.19 57.44
C GLU A 333 9.13 -13.52 57.51
N ASP A 334 9.84 -14.06 56.51
CA ASP A 334 11.17 -14.66 56.80
C ASP A 334 12.43 -13.96 56.24
N SER A 335 12.33 -12.80 55.58
CA SER A 335 13.52 -12.06 55.12
C SER A 335 14.08 -11.11 56.20
N TYR A 336 14.39 -11.67 57.38
CA TYR A 336 15.23 -11.01 58.38
C TYR A 336 16.68 -11.40 58.16
N GLY A 337 17.52 -10.42 57.82
CA GLY A 337 18.94 -10.66 57.62
C GLY A 337 19.78 -9.43 57.88
N VAL A 338 21.02 -9.67 58.33
CA VAL A 338 22.02 -8.64 58.53
C VAL A 338 22.83 -8.51 57.25
N VAL A 339 22.81 -7.33 56.63
CA VAL A 339 23.59 -7.02 55.43
C VAL A 339 24.86 -6.27 55.85
N HIS A 340 26.03 -6.88 55.66
CA HIS A 340 27.30 -6.25 56.03
C HIS A 340 28.08 -5.80 54.79
N LEU A 341 28.13 -4.48 54.56
CA LEU A 341 28.83 -3.86 53.42
C LEU A 341 29.73 -2.73 53.95
N PRO A 342 30.96 -3.05 54.38
CA PRO A 342 31.80 -2.12 55.15
C PRO A 342 32.34 -0.93 54.33
N GLU A 343 32.35 -1.03 53.00
CA GLU A 343 32.78 0.05 52.09
C GLU A 343 31.62 0.78 51.42
N LEU A 344 30.35 0.47 51.76
CA LEU A 344 29.19 1.06 51.09
C LEU A 344 29.12 2.55 51.38
N ARG A 345 29.16 3.37 50.33
CA ARG A 345 29.05 4.83 50.41
C ARG A 345 27.74 5.34 49.85
N ARG A 346 27.15 4.61 48.90
CA ARG A 346 25.93 5.03 48.21
C ARG A 346 24.90 3.91 48.20
N LEU A 347 23.68 4.23 48.59
CA LEU A 347 22.54 3.32 48.51
C LEU A 347 21.41 4.04 47.78
N SER A 348 20.91 3.45 46.70
CA SER A 348 19.74 3.93 45.98
C SER A 348 18.65 2.87 46.03
N VAL A 349 17.46 3.22 46.49
CA VAL A 349 16.30 2.33 46.51
C VAL A 349 15.12 3.05 45.86
N ARG A 350 14.57 2.49 44.79
CA ARG A 350 13.47 3.04 44.01
C ARG A 350 12.35 2.01 43.88
N GLY A 351 11.14 2.49 43.62
CA GLY A 351 9.93 1.68 43.56
C GLY A 351 9.22 1.49 44.91
N PRO A 352 8.33 0.48 45.03
CA PRO A 352 7.64 0.18 46.28
C PRO A 352 8.59 -0.44 47.30
N VAL A 353 9.00 0.30 48.33
CA VAL A 353 10.00 -0.15 49.33
C VAL A 353 9.34 -0.97 50.45
N MET A 354 8.51 -1.95 50.11
CA MET A 354 7.83 -2.82 51.08
C MET A 354 8.79 -3.87 51.61
N GLY A 355 9.17 -3.78 52.89
CA GLY A 355 10.01 -4.80 53.52
C GLY A 355 11.52 -4.60 53.33
N PHE A 356 12.01 -3.73 52.43
CA PHE A 356 13.47 -3.47 52.36
C PHE A 356 14.05 -2.92 53.67
N GLY A 357 13.24 -2.23 54.47
CA GLY A 357 13.62 -1.77 55.81
C GLY A 357 13.69 -2.86 56.88
N THR A 358 13.36 -4.12 56.59
CA THR A 358 13.57 -5.24 57.51
C THR A 358 15.02 -5.69 57.58
N PHE A 359 15.84 -5.36 56.57
CA PHE A 359 17.27 -5.62 56.59
C PHE A 359 18.00 -4.75 57.64
N GLU A 360 18.85 -5.38 58.44
CA GLU A 360 19.79 -4.68 59.32
C GLU A 360 21.08 -4.40 58.54
N PHE A 361 21.21 -3.18 58.03
CA PHE A 361 22.43 -2.74 57.33
C PHE A 361 23.54 -2.38 58.33
N ARG A 362 24.63 -3.13 58.29
CA ARG A 362 25.90 -2.82 58.98
C ARG A 362 26.87 -2.20 57.98
N VAL A 363 26.65 -0.91 57.74
CA VAL A 363 27.37 -0.08 56.77
C VAL A 363 27.99 1.13 57.47
N PRO A 364 29.05 1.76 56.91
CA PRO A 364 29.52 3.04 57.41
C PRO A 364 28.46 4.13 57.17
N VAL A 365 28.73 5.35 57.63
CA VAL A 365 27.86 6.49 57.30
C VAL A 365 27.90 6.71 55.78
N LEU A 366 26.75 6.60 55.13
CA LEU A 366 26.63 6.75 53.68
C LEU A 366 26.94 8.21 53.26
N ASP A 367 27.67 8.35 52.16
CA ASP A 367 27.83 9.63 51.46
C ASP A 367 26.48 10.07 50.84
N LYS A 368 25.70 9.12 50.31
CA LYS A 368 24.40 9.41 49.70
C LYS A 368 23.41 8.25 49.87
N LEU A 369 22.22 8.57 50.35
CA LEU A 369 21.04 7.69 50.32
C LEU A 369 20.02 8.27 49.34
N HIS A 370 19.69 7.56 48.26
CA HIS A 370 18.62 7.92 47.35
C HIS A 370 17.39 7.03 47.58
N LEU A 371 16.22 7.64 47.75
CA LEU A 371 14.95 6.97 47.96
C LEU A 371 13.98 7.46 46.89
N SER A 372 13.29 6.55 46.19
CA SER A 372 12.21 6.92 45.28
C SER A 372 10.96 6.12 45.57
N ARG A 373 9.79 6.79 45.59
CA ARG A 373 8.48 6.16 45.80
C ARG A 373 7.81 5.80 44.47
N GLY A 374 7.22 4.60 44.44
CA GLY A 374 6.24 4.14 43.42
C GLY A 374 4.78 4.48 43.78
N ASN A 375 3.82 3.72 43.25
CA ASN A 375 2.37 3.93 43.45
C ASN A 375 1.86 3.57 44.87
N GLU A 376 2.62 2.81 45.65
CA GLU A 376 2.08 2.29 46.90
C GLU A 376 1.95 3.35 48.00
N LYS A 377 0.72 3.47 48.53
CA LYS A 377 0.35 4.41 49.60
C LYS A 377 0.66 3.93 51.01
N ALA A 378 1.12 2.68 51.17
CA ALA A 378 1.44 2.14 52.47
C ALA A 378 2.62 2.91 53.13
N PRO A 379 2.66 3.03 54.46
CA PRO A 379 3.83 3.58 55.16
C PRO A 379 5.06 2.74 54.84
N CYS A 380 6.10 3.34 54.27
CA CYS A 380 7.35 2.63 53.99
C CYS A 380 8.16 2.49 55.27
N ILE A 381 8.80 1.33 55.40
CA ILE A 381 9.86 1.12 56.38
C ILE A 381 11.17 1.38 55.62
N TYR A 382 11.82 2.52 55.88
CA TYR A 382 13.07 2.85 55.21
C TYR A 382 14.25 2.09 55.81
N PRO A 383 15.34 1.85 55.04
CA PRO A 383 16.53 1.19 55.55
C PRO A 383 17.10 1.88 56.79
N LYS A 384 17.40 1.12 57.84
CA LYS A 384 18.01 1.62 59.08
C LYS A 384 19.51 1.91 58.90
N VAL A 385 19.83 2.95 58.15
CA VAL A 385 21.20 3.41 57.85
C VAL A 385 21.41 4.86 58.31
N GLN A 386 22.67 5.28 58.38
CA GLN A 386 23.03 6.69 58.53
C GLN A 386 23.52 7.23 57.19
N ALA A 387 23.14 8.45 56.82
CA ALA A 387 23.58 9.10 55.60
C ALA A 387 23.85 10.59 55.84
N SER A 388 24.88 11.12 55.15
CA SER A 388 25.23 12.54 55.17
C SER A 388 24.41 13.36 54.16
N ARG A 389 24.02 12.75 53.04
CA ARG A 389 23.12 13.33 52.03
C ARG A 389 21.97 12.39 51.74
N ILE A 390 20.76 12.93 51.67
CA ILE A 390 19.57 12.18 51.28
C ILE A 390 19.04 12.79 50.00
N SER A 391 18.71 11.95 49.03
CA SER A 391 17.93 12.34 47.87
C SER A 391 16.62 11.59 47.91
N TRP A 392 15.51 12.29 47.73
CA TRP A 392 14.21 11.68 47.62
C TRP A 392 13.56 12.03 46.29
N GLY A 393 12.77 11.12 45.73
CA GLY A 393 12.12 11.27 44.43
C GLY A 393 10.77 10.57 44.36
N LEU A 394 9.99 10.95 43.35
CA LEU A 394 8.75 10.27 42.96
C LEU A 394 8.92 9.83 41.52
N GLU A 395 8.69 8.56 41.24
CA GLU A 395 8.65 8.07 39.87
C GLU A 395 7.55 8.81 39.10
N ILE A 396 7.89 9.32 37.92
CA ILE A 396 7.04 10.26 37.17
C ILE A 396 5.67 9.65 36.87
N ALA A 397 5.62 8.33 36.63
CA ALA A 397 4.41 7.60 36.31
C ALA A 397 3.32 7.70 37.40
N TRP A 398 3.68 7.99 38.65
CA TRP A 398 2.77 7.91 39.80
C TRP A 398 2.50 9.25 40.48
N LEU A 399 2.93 10.36 39.88
CA LEU A 399 2.82 11.66 40.53
C LEU A 399 1.37 12.07 40.81
N SER A 400 0.43 11.65 39.97
CA SER A 400 -1.00 11.94 40.10
C SER A 400 -1.64 11.31 41.33
N ASP A 401 -1.05 10.23 41.84
CA ASP A 401 -1.71 9.36 42.81
C ASP A 401 -1.40 9.77 44.26
N TRP A 402 -0.39 10.63 44.43
CA TRP A 402 0.09 11.15 45.69
C TRP A 402 -0.50 12.54 45.96
N THR A 403 -1.21 12.65 47.08
CA THR A 403 -1.65 13.92 47.63
C THR A 403 -0.46 14.68 48.25
N PRO A 404 -0.49 16.03 48.25
CA PRO A 404 0.54 16.82 48.92
C PRO A 404 0.77 16.43 50.39
N ASP A 405 -0.28 16.00 51.10
CA ASP A 405 -0.19 15.59 52.50
C ASP A 405 0.51 14.24 52.67
N GLU A 406 0.27 13.27 51.77
CA GLU A 406 1.01 12.00 51.74
C GLU A 406 2.49 12.26 51.49
N ILE A 407 2.83 13.14 50.54
CA ILE A 407 4.23 13.48 50.25
C ILE A 407 4.89 14.18 51.46
N LYS A 408 4.21 15.14 52.08
CA LYS A 408 4.70 15.79 53.30
C LYS A 408 4.93 14.78 54.42
N SER A 409 4.01 13.84 54.62
CA SER A 409 4.13 12.79 55.62
C SER A 409 5.35 11.90 55.34
N ASP A 410 5.60 11.53 54.08
CA ASP A 410 6.74 10.72 53.67
C ASP A 410 8.07 11.44 53.92
N ILE A 411 8.18 12.71 53.48
CA ILE A 411 9.37 13.53 53.70
C ILE A 411 9.62 13.73 55.20
N ARG A 412 8.58 13.91 56.02
CA ARG A 412 8.72 13.98 57.49
C ARG A 412 9.26 12.68 58.07
N ALA A 413 8.75 11.54 57.63
CA ALA A 413 9.24 10.24 58.09
C ALA A 413 10.73 10.05 57.76
N ILE A 414 11.17 10.45 56.57
CA ILE A 414 12.58 10.44 56.15
C ILE A 414 13.42 11.36 57.03
N LEU A 415 12.99 12.61 57.22
CA LEU A 415 13.69 13.57 58.07
C LEU A 415 13.80 13.11 59.53
N LEU A 416 12.75 12.48 60.06
CA LEU A 416 12.73 11.94 61.41
C LEU A 416 13.65 10.73 61.58
N GLN A 417 13.75 9.87 60.57
CA GLN A 417 14.60 8.69 60.59
C GLN A 417 16.08 9.03 60.41
N TYR A 418 16.41 9.98 59.53
CA TYR A 418 17.78 10.29 59.12
C TYR A 418 18.26 11.66 59.62
N ARG A 419 18.12 11.90 60.93
CA ARG A 419 18.42 13.21 61.56
C ARG A 419 19.86 13.70 61.43
N SER A 420 20.78 12.81 61.05
CA SER A 420 22.20 13.13 60.84
C SER A 420 22.49 13.74 59.47
N ALA A 421 21.53 13.72 58.53
CA ALA A 421 21.77 14.20 57.18
C ALA A 421 21.94 15.72 57.13
N THR A 422 22.95 16.14 56.39
CA THR A 422 23.31 17.55 56.21
C THR A 422 22.72 18.17 54.95
N GLU A 423 22.25 17.34 54.02
CA GLU A 423 21.72 17.77 52.73
C GLU A 423 20.51 16.91 52.35
N LEU A 424 19.45 17.56 51.87
CA LEU A 424 18.26 16.92 51.34
C LEU A 424 18.04 17.39 49.89
N GLN A 425 18.09 16.46 48.95
CA GLN A 425 17.86 16.70 47.53
C GLN A 425 16.44 16.24 47.16
N LEU A 426 15.63 17.14 46.59
CA LEU A 426 14.22 16.88 46.24
C LEU A 426 13.96 17.31 44.78
N PRO A 427 12.93 16.76 44.10
CA PRO A 427 12.54 17.23 42.78
C PRO A 427 12.07 18.68 42.82
N SER A 428 12.56 19.52 41.91
CA SER A 428 12.23 20.94 41.81
C SER A 428 10.74 21.25 41.69
N ARG A 429 9.96 20.36 41.08
CA ARG A 429 8.49 20.48 41.01
C ARG A 429 7.80 20.55 42.38
N LEU A 430 8.47 20.10 43.44
CA LEU A 430 7.93 20.12 44.80
C LEU A 430 8.26 21.41 45.54
N ARG A 431 8.91 22.38 44.89
CA ARG A 431 9.37 23.64 45.48
C ARG A 431 8.38 24.26 46.46
N GLU A 432 7.16 24.55 46.03
CA GLU A 432 6.18 25.25 46.88
C GLU A 432 5.79 24.43 48.12
N MET A 433 5.64 23.13 47.96
CA MET A 433 5.36 22.22 49.08
C MET A 433 6.56 22.07 50.01
N VAL A 434 7.77 22.05 49.46
CA VAL A 434 9.03 22.01 50.22
C VAL A 434 9.20 23.32 50.98
N LEU A 435 8.92 24.47 50.38
CA LEU A 435 8.92 25.77 51.06
C LEU A 435 7.89 25.78 52.20
N ALA A 436 6.67 25.30 51.96
CA ALA A 436 5.65 25.19 53.00
C ALA A 436 6.06 24.25 54.14
N LEU A 437 6.65 23.10 53.80
CA LEU A 437 7.17 22.14 54.77
C LEU A 437 8.36 22.73 55.54
N VAL A 438 9.25 23.47 54.89
CA VAL A 438 10.38 24.16 55.53
C VAL A 438 9.89 25.25 56.47
N GLU A 439 8.86 26.02 56.11
CA GLU A 439 8.24 27.01 57.00
C GLU A 439 7.54 26.38 58.20
N GLU A 440 6.84 25.25 58.00
CA GLU A 440 6.25 24.50 59.10
C GLU A 440 7.32 23.94 60.02
N LEU A 441 8.32 23.27 59.42
CA LEU A 441 9.44 22.70 60.11
C LEU A 441 10.18 23.79 60.87
N LYS A 442 10.35 25.03 60.35
CA LYS A 442 11.00 26.17 61.03
C LYS A 442 10.50 26.40 62.47
N SER A 443 9.32 25.92 62.85
CA SER A 443 8.83 25.99 64.23
C SER A 443 9.38 24.91 65.19
N ASP A 444 9.97 23.84 64.64
CA ASP A 444 10.58 22.71 65.33
C ASP A 444 12.11 22.86 65.30
N ASP A 445 12.76 23.04 66.45
CA ASP A 445 14.22 23.26 66.51
C ASP A 445 15.05 21.97 66.27
N THR A 446 14.42 20.81 66.14
CA THR A 446 15.14 19.52 66.13
C THR A 446 15.93 19.22 64.85
N TRP A 447 15.56 19.79 63.70
CA TRP A 447 16.22 19.52 62.40
C TRP A 447 17.11 20.68 61.92
N ARG A 448 16.99 21.87 62.53
CA ARG A 448 17.78 23.07 62.20
C ARG A 448 19.28 22.91 62.42
N SER A 449 19.71 22.02 63.31
CA SER A 449 21.14 21.85 63.63
C SER A 449 21.91 20.99 62.62
N ALA A 450 21.22 20.15 61.83
CA ALA A 450 21.86 19.18 60.93
C ALA A 450 21.73 19.54 59.45
N LEU A 451 20.52 19.87 58.98
CA LEU A 451 20.23 20.08 57.56
C LEU A 451 20.66 21.48 57.10
N ARG A 452 21.73 21.55 56.30
CA ARG A 452 22.32 22.81 55.80
C ARG A 452 21.77 23.22 54.44
N PHE A 453 21.49 22.26 53.58
CA PHE A 453 21.12 22.51 52.19
C PHE A 453 19.88 21.73 51.79
N ILE A 454 18.97 22.41 51.10
CA ILE A 454 17.86 21.79 50.39
C ILE A 454 18.06 22.04 48.91
N ASN A 455 18.41 20.99 48.19
CA ASN A 455 18.72 21.03 46.77
C ASN A 455 17.50 20.61 45.97
N LEU A 456 16.91 21.56 45.24
CA LEU A 456 15.86 21.28 44.28
C LEU A 456 16.49 20.89 42.95
N ALA A 457 16.38 19.62 42.57
CA ALA A 457 17.01 19.06 41.39
C ALA A 457 16.04 18.87 40.23
N ALA A 458 16.57 18.94 39.01
CA ALA A 458 15.91 18.47 37.80
C ALA A 458 15.85 16.93 37.76
N LYS A 459 15.19 16.37 36.74
CA LYS A 459 15.00 14.92 36.58
C LYS A 459 16.32 14.15 36.43
N ASP A 460 17.34 14.77 35.85
CA ASP A 460 18.68 14.23 35.65
C ASP A 460 19.56 14.30 36.93
N GLY A 461 19.02 14.87 38.02
CA GLY A 461 19.75 15.08 39.27
C GLY A 461 20.54 16.40 39.33
N THR A 462 20.54 17.20 38.26
CA THR A 462 21.17 18.53 38.23
C THR A 462 20.47 19.43 39.24
N VAL A 463 21.22 20.03 40.16
CA VAL A 463 20.67 20.97 41.14
C VAL A 463 20.31 22.28 40.43
N LEU A 464 19.02 22.60 40.35
CA LEU A 464 18.51 23.82 39.70
C LEU A 464 18.51 24.99 40.66
N GLU A 465 18.06 24.71 41.88
CA GLU A 465 17.95 25.69 42.94
C GLU A 465 18.45 24.98 44.18
N THR A 466 19.70 25.25 44.52
CA THR A 466 20.06 25.14 45.92
C THR A 466 19.31 26.26 46.59
N ILE A 467 18.43 25.92 47.53
CA ILE A 467 17.92 26.90 48.48
C ILE A 467 19.08 27.18 49.44
N GLU A 468 20.06 27.92 48.91
CA GLU A 468 21.18 28.61 49.53
C GLU A 468 20.93 30.10 49.28
N GLN A 469 21.35 30.96 50.21
CA GLN A 469 21.15 32.40 50.09
C GLN A 469 21.88 33.00 48.85
N MET A 470 21.16 33.19 47.72
CA MET A 470 21.30 34.09 46.52
C MET A 470 22.73 34.45 45.97
N ALA A 471 23.09 34.54 44.67
CA ALA A 471 22.44 35.04 43.42
C ALA A 471 23.28 34.71 42.13
N THR A 472 22.69 34.92 40.92
CA THR A 472 23.25 34.67 39.57
C THR A 472 23.65 35.93 38.76
N ARG A 473 24.51 35.79 37.73
CA ARG A 473 24.68 36.76 36.60
C ARG A 473 25.05 36.06 35.27
N SER A 474 24.65 36.70 34.17
CA SER A 474 24.67 36.29 32.76
C SER A 474 25.84 36.84 31.93
N THR A 475 26.05 36.25 30.74
CA THR A 475 27.11 36.52 29.74
C THR A 475 26.62 37.30 28.48
N PRO A 476 27.52 37.90 27.68
CA PRO A 476 27.20 38.88 26.63
C PRO A 476 27.45 38.43 25.16
N ALA A 477 27.05 39.31 24.23
CA ALA A 477 26.78 39.12 22.81
C ALA A 477 27.95 39.33 21.81
N ASP A 478 27.67 38.94 20.56
CA ASP A 478 28.59 38.74 19.41
C ASP A 478 29.04 40.00 18.60
N PRO A 479 30.06 39.86 17.70
CA PRO A 479 30.85 40.98 17.16
C PRO A 479 30.38 41.63 15.83
N PRO A 480 30.91 42.82 15.45
CA PRO A 480 30.33 43.76 14.48
C PRO A 480 30.63 43.53 12.98
N GLU A 481 31.61 42.69 12.63
CA GLU A 481 32.06 42.53 11.23
C GLU A 481 31.08 41.71 10.38
N ILE A 482 30.35 40.79 11.04
CA ILE A 482 29.27 40.01 10.45
C ILE A 482 28.06 40.91 10.13
N CYS A 483 27.81 41.94 10.94
CA CYS A 483 26.72 42.89 10.70
C CYS A 483 26.88 43.63 9.36
N ARG A 484 28.11 44.03 8.99
CA ARG A 484 28.34 44.81 7.75
C ARG A 484 28.16 44.01 6.46
N LYS A 485 28.55 42.74 6.43
CA LYS A 485 28.33 41.88 5.25
C LYS A 485 26.87 41.44 5.13
N LEU A 486 26.15 41.33 6.25
CA LEU A 486 24.70 41.10 6.25
C LEU A 486 23.93 42.29 5.66
N GLU A 487 24.35 43.52 5.97
CA GLU A 487 23.76 44.73 5.37
C GLU A 487 23.94 44.79 3.84
N ALA A 488 25.10 44.41 3.32
CA ALA A 488 25.36 44.37 1.87
C ALA A 488 24.55 43.28 1.14
N LEU A 489 24.36 42.12 1.78
CA LEU A 489 23.52 41.04 1.27
C LEU A 489 22.06 41.49 1.23
N GLN A 490 21.59 42.18 2.26
CA GLN A 490 20.22 42.71 2.33
C GLN A 490 19.94 43.70 1.18
N HIS A 491 20.90 44.54 0.83
CA HIS A 491 20.77 45.47 -0.30
C HIS A 491 20.60 44.77 -1.66
N GLN A 492 21.27 43.64 -1.91
CA GLN A 492 21.09 42.90 -3.18
C GLN A 492 19.72 42.22 -3.28
N HIS A 493 19.17 41.77 -2.15
CA HIS A 493 17.80 41.23 -2.11
C HIS A 493 16.75 42.29 -2.46
N GLU A 494 16.93 43.54 -2.01
CA GLU A 494 16.06 44.66 -2.37
C GLU A 494 16.07 44.96 -3.89
N ILE A 495 17.24 44.82 -4.55
CA ILE A 495 17.36 45.00 -6.01
C ILE A 495 16.64 43.87 -6.77
N ILE A 496 16.74 42.63 -6.29
CA ILE A 496 16.06 41.48 -6.90
C ILE A 496 14.53 41.64 -6.80
N GLU A 497 14.01 42.12 -5.65
CA GLU A 497 12.57 42.35 -5.50
C GLU A 497 12.03 43.44 -6.45
N ASP A 498 12.74 44.56 -6.62
CA ASP A 498 12.34 45.61 -7.59
C ASP A 498 12.25 45.06 -9.02
N LEU A 499 13.26 44.29 -9.45
CA LEU A 499 13.29 43.69 -10.79
C LEU A 499 12.16 42.66 -10.99
N ARG A 500 11.86 41.84 -9.97
CA ARG A 500 10.73 40.90 -10.01
C ARG A 500 9.39 41.62 -10.14
N SER A 501 9.21 42.74 -9.43
CA SER A 501 8.01 43.58 -9.56
C SER A 501 7.83 44.12 -10.97
N ARG A 502 8.93 44.50 -11.64
CA ARG A 502 8.89 45.02 -13.02
C ARG A 502 8.60 43.94 -14.06
N ILE A 503 9.11 42.73 -13.88
CA ILE A 503 8.74 41.56 -14.72
C ILE A 503 7.25 41.28 -14.58
N SER A 504 6.71 41.25 -13.36
CA SER A 504 5.29 41.00 -13.12
C SER A 504 4.40 42.02 -13.82
N SER A 505 4.79 43.30 -13.82
CA SER A 505 4.06 44.34 -14.56
C SER A 505 4.11 44.14 -16.08
N ALA A 506 5.23 43.67 -16.64
CA ALA A 506 5.37 43.40 -18.07
C ALA A 506 4.58 42.13 -18.47
N GLU A 507 4.60 41.09 -17.63
CA GLU A 507 3.80 39.86 -17.82
C GLU A 507 2.29 40.15 -17.79
N LEU A 508 1.84 41.06 -16.92
CA LEU A 508 0.45 41.51 -16.90
C LEU A 508 0.06 42.20 -18.21
N GLU A 509 0.96 43.01 -18.78
CA GLU A 509 0.74 43.68 -20.06
C GLU A 509 0.77 42.68 -21.24
N CYS A 510 1.65 41.67 -21.20
CA CYS A 510 1.61 40.54 -22.12
C CYS A 510 0.27 39.81 -22.04
N ALA A 511 -0.20 39.43 -20.85
CA ALA A 511 -1.47 38.75 -20.65
C ALA A 511 -2.66 39.59 -21.16
N ARG A 512 -2.61 40.91 -20.98
CA ARG A 512 -3.59 41.86 -21.55
C ARG A 512 -3.58 41.82 -23.08
N LEU A 513 -2.40 41.94 -23.69
CA LEU A 513 -2.24 41.91 -25.15
C LEU A 513 -2.61 40.54 -25.75
N GLU A 514 -2.26 39.44 -25.09
CA GLU A 514 -2.65 38.08 -25.45
C GLU A 514 -4.16 37.89 -25.36
N THR A 515 -4.81 38.43 -24.33
CA THR A 515 -6.28 38.43 -24.22
C THR A 515 -6.89 39.16 -25.40
N GLU A 516 -6.39 40.35 -25.76
CA GLU A 516 -6.90 41.10 -26.91
C GLU A 516 -6.64 40.41 -28.26
N ILE A 517 -5.48 39.76 -28.42
CA ILE A 517 -5.16 38.96 -29.61
C ILE A 517 -6.04 37.70 -29.66
N SER A 518 -6.29 37.08 -28.51
CA SER A 518 -7.16 35.92 -28.37
C SER A 518 -8.59 36.28 -28.72
N GLU A 519 -9.14 37.38 -28.18
CA GLU A 519 -10.47 37.91 -28.54
C GLU A 519 -10.60 38.19 -30.04
N TYR A 520 -9.54 38.71 -30.66
CA TYR A 520 -9.52 38.92 -32.09
C TYR A 520 -9.43 37.61 -32.89
N ARG A 521 -8.54 36.68 -32.51
CA ARG A 521 -8.45 35.36 -33.14
C ARG A 521 -9.74 34.58 -32.98
N ASP A 522 -10.38 34.69 -31.83
CA ASP A 522 -11.72 34.19 -31.53
C ASP A 522 -12.77 34.79 -32.47
N SER A 523 -12.69 36.08 -32.79
CA SER A 523 -13.60 36.72 -33.74
C SER A 523 -13.41 36.24 -35.20
N VAL A 524 -12.24 35.67 -35.52
CA VAL A 524 -11.86 35.23 -36.88
C VAL A 524 -11.79 33.70 -37.01
N ALA A 525 -11.85 32.95 -35.90
CA ALA A 525 -11.67 31.51 -35.84
C ALA A 525 -12.65 30.77 -36.77
N PRO A 526 -12.17 29.92 -37.70
CA PRO A 526 -13.02 29.15 -38.61
C PRO A 526 -14.06 28.29 -37.88
N ILE A 527 -13.75 27.85 -36.66
CA ILE A 527 -14.64 27.01 -35.84
C ILE A 527 -15.90 27.74 -35.38
N ARG A 528 -15.87 29.08 -35.27
CA ARG A 528 -17.06 29.91 -35.02
C ARG A 528 -17.89 30.17 -36.29
N LYS A 529 -17.31 29.90 -37.47
CA LYS A 529 -18.02 29.90 -38.77
C LYS A 529 -18.63 28.54 -39.11
N CYS A 530 -18.27 27.49 -38.37
CA CYS A 530 -18.87 26.18 -38.52
C CYS A 530 -20.30 26.24 -37.96
N PRO A 531 -21.34 25.93 -38.76
CA PRO A 531 -22.70 25.80 -38.27
C PRO A 531 -22.75 24.83 -37.08
N GLN A 532 -23.55 25.18 -36.08
CA GLN A 532 -23.65 24.41 -34.83
C GLN A 532 -24.06 22.96 -35.11
N GLU A 533 -24.83 22.74 -36.17
CA GLU A 533 -25.29 21.43 -36.65
C GLU A 533 -24.11 20.52 -37.06
N LEU A 534 -23.12 21.07 -37.76
CA LEU A 534 -21.95 20.29 -38.18
C LEU A 534 -21.04 19.96 -36.99
N LEU A 535 -20.86 20.91 -36.06
CA LEU A 535 -20.14 20.65 -34.81
C LEU A 535 -20.82 19.56 -33.98
N LEU A 536 -22.14 19.60 -33.87
CA LEU A 536 -22.91 18.55 -33.22
C LEU A 536 -22.77 17.20 -33.93
N MET A 537 -22.77 17.16 -35.26
CA MET A 537 -22.51 15.93 -36.00
C MET A 537 -21.11 15.35 -35.69
N PHE A 538 -20.08 16.19 -35.60
CA PHE A 538 -18.74 15.75 -35.20
C PHE A 538 -18.70 15.25 -33.75
N PHE A 539 -19.37 15.94 -32.82
CA PHE A 539 -19.46 15.50 -31.44
C PHE A 539 -20.20 14.18 -31.34
N GLU A 540 -21.32 14.02 -32.03
CA GLU A 540 -22.10 12.77 -32.08
C GLU A 540 -21.24 11.64 -32.64
N TYR A 541 -20.51 11.86 -33.74
CA TYR A 541 -19.58 10.87 -34.28
C TYR A 541 -18.48 10.48 -33.27
N TYR A 542 -17.83 11.48 -32.67
CA TYR A 542 -16.69 11.27 -31.76
C TYR A 542 -17.11 10.57 -30.45
N THR A 543 -18.21 11.01 -29.86
CA THR A 543 -18.79 10.40 -28.65
C THR A 543 -19.41 9.03 -28.93
N ARG A 544 -19.81 8.74 -30.18
CA ARG A 544 -20.27 7.41 -30.59
C ARG A 544 -19.15 6.38 -30.61
N GLU A 545 -17.93 6.76 -30.95
CA GLU A 545 -16.77 5.87 -30.83
C GLU A 545 -16.36 5.70 -29.36
N ASN A 546 -16.30 6.80 -28.59
CA ASN A 546 -16.00 6.74 -27.17
C ASN A 546 -16.68 7.88 -26.40
N SER A 547 -17.75 7.54 -25.69
CA SER A 547 -18.52 8.49 -24.87
C SER A 547 -17.71 9.17 -23.75
N ARG A 548 -16.55 8.62 -23.32
CA ARG A 548 -15.69 9.24 -22.29
C ARG A 548 -15.11 10.58 -22.82
N LEU A 549 -14.93 10.69 -24.13
CA LEU A 549 -14.34 11.85 -24.81
C LEU A 549 -15.22 13.10 -24.75
N ILE A 550 -16.50 12.98 -24.36
CA ILE A 550 -17.32 14.17 -24.10
C ILE A 550 -16.70 15.07 -23.03
N ARG A 551 -15.94 14.49 -22.08
CA ARG A 551 -15.21 15.25 -21.05
C ARG A 551 -14.13 16.12 -21.66
N ASP A 552 -13.54 15.69 -22.77
CA ASP A 552 -12.47 16.42 -23.47
C ASP A 552 -13.03 17.54 -24.34
N LEU A 553 -14.31 17.44 -24.74
CA LEU A 553 -15.02 18.49 -25.49
C LEU A 553 -15.45 19.66 -24.60
N LEU A 554 -15.82 19.39 -23.33
CA LEU A 554 -16.30 20.41 -22.39
C LEU A 554 -15.31 21.57 -22.11
N PRO A 555 -13.99 21.36 -21.94
CA PRO A 555 -13.05 22.44 -21.64
C PRO A 555 -12.57 23.22 -22.87
N VAL A 556 -12.90 22.82 -24.11
CA VAL A 556 -12.32 23.41 -25.33
C VAL A 556 -12.64 24.89 -25.47
N CYS A 557 -13.92 25.25 -25.46
CA CYS A 557 -14.37 26.65 -25.44
C CYS A 557 -15.83 26.74 -24.95
N LYS A 558 -16.28 27.96 -24.61
CA LYS A 558 -17.64 28.20 -24.11
C LYS A 558 -18.73 27.72 -25.09
N GLN A 559 -18.54 27.94 -26.40
CA GLN A 559 -19.50 27.49 -27.41
C GLN A 559 -19.62 25.95 -27.45
N TRP A 560 -18.49 25.24 -27.34
CA TRP A 560 -18.47 23.77 -27.34
C TRP A 560 -19.10 23.22 -26.07
N TYR A 561 -18.80 23.84 -24.92
CA TYR A 561 -19.44 23.52 -23.65
C TYR A 561 -20.96 23.69 -23.76
N GLU A 562 -21.44 24.85 -24.21
CA GLU A 562 -22.86 25.17 -24.37
C GLU A 562 -23.55 24.20 -25.33
N LEU A 563 -22.96 23.95 -26.51
CA LEU A 563 -23.49 22.98 -27.48
C LEU A 563 -23.54 21.56 -26.93
N ALA A 564 -22.49 21.14 -26.21
CA ALA A 564 -22.42 19.81 -25.64
C ALA A 564 -23.49 19.61 -24.57
N ILE A 565 -23.67 20.56 -23.65
CA ILE A 565 -24.69 20.45 -22.59
C ILE A 565 -26.11 20.66 -23.11
N SER A 566 -26.31 21.43 -24.19
CA SER A 566 -27.62 21.71 -24.76
C SER A 566 -28.10 20.65 -25.76
N SER A 567 -27.28 19.64 -26.06
CA SER A 567 -27.61 18.55 -26.98
C SER A 567 -27.84 17.25 -26.23
N PRO A 568 -29.10 16.90 -25.91
CA PRO A 568 -29.43 15.68 -25.19
C PRO A 568 -28.92 14.39 -25.82
N ARG A 569 -28.75 14.37 -27.16
CA ARG A 569 -28.25 13.22 -27.92
C ARG A 569 -26.80 12.85 -27.61
N LEU A 570 -26.00 13.78 -27.10
CA LEU A 570 -24.62 13.47 -26.70
C LEU A 570 -24.56 12.74 -25.35
N TRP A 571 -25.66 12.76 -24.59
CA TRP A 571 -25.75 12.23 -23.23
C TRP A 571 -26.63 10.99 -23.12
N ASN A 572 -27.35 10.62 -24.19
CA ASN A 572 -28.28 9.50 -24.18
C ASN A 572 -27.58 8.13 -24.22
N ARG A 573 -26.32 8.06 -24.70
CA ARG A 573 -25.54 6.83 -24.73
C ARG A 573 -24.62 6.72 -23.52
N ILE A 574 -24.86 5.71 -22.70
CA ILE A 574 -24.20 5.53 -21.40
C ILE A 574 -23.52 4.15 -21.35
N PRO A 575 -22.24 4.05 -21.76
CA PRO A 575 -21.47 2.86 -21.50
C PRO A 575 -20.90 2.89 -20.08
N ILE A 576 -21.15 1.81 -19.37
CA ILE A 576 -20.60 1.51 -18.05
C ILE A 576 -19.78 0.24 -18.23
N LYS A 577 -18.45 0.41 -18.15
CA LYS A 577 -17.51 -0.70 -18.04
C LYS A 577 -16.96 -0.69 -16.63
N LEU A 578 -17.08 -1.81 -15.92
CA LEU A 578 -16.40 -2.02 -14.65
C LEU A 578 -15.14 -2.83 -14.93
N GLU A 579 -14.01 -2.12 -14.96
CA GLU A 579 -12.67 -2.71 -15.02
C GLU A 579 -12.36 -3.34 -13.64
N THR A 580 -11.48 -4.34 -13.59
CA THR A 580 -11.13 -5.17 -12.42
C THR A 580 -10.53 -4.45 -11.20
N ASP A 581 -10.52 -3.11 -11.17
CA ASP A 581 -9.87 -2.36 -10.11
C ASP A 581 -10.59 -2.55 -8.75
N PHE A 582 -9.78 -2.79 -7.71
CA PHE A 582 -10.20 -3.04 -6.33
C PHE A 582 -11.08 -1.92 -5.73
N ASP A 583 -10.97 -0.70 -6.24
CA ASP A 583 -11.79 0.42 -5.78
C ASP A 583 -13.13 0.49 -6.56
N ILE A 584 -13.89 -0.62 -6.51
CA ILE A 584 -15.26 -0.69 -7.03
C ILE A 584 -16.09 0.47 -6.46
N GLU A 585 -15.82 0.91 -5.22
CA GLU A 585 -16.47 2.07 -4.63
C GLU A 585 -16.15 3.38 -5.38
N SER A 586 -14.89 3.76 -5.58
CA SER A 586 -14.51 4.95 -6.37
C SER A 586 -15.04 4.88 -7.77
N THR A 587 -14.89 3.72 -8.41
CA THR A 587 -15.32 3.50 -9.79
C THR A 587 -16.83 3.69 -9.86
N CYS A 588 -17.59 3.08 -8.96
CA CYS A 588 -19.04 3.30 -8.84
C CYS A 588 -19.40 4.75 -8.49
N LYS A 589 -18.62 5.45 -7.65
CA LYS A 589 -18.86 6.85 -7.26
C LYS A 589 -18.63 7.79 -8.44
N THR A 590 -17.59 7.53 -9.24
CA THR A 590 -17.25 8.28 -10.45
C THR A 590 -18.28 8.04 -11.55
N ILE A 591 -18.64 6.77 -11.76
CA ILE A 591 -19.69 6.40 -12.70
C ILE A 591 -21.02 6.99 -12.26
N LYS A 592 -21.37 6.93 -10.97
CA LYS A 592 -22.60 7.54 -10.42
C LYS A 592 -22.69 9.04 -10.71
N LYS A 593 -21.61 9.80 -10.47
CA LYS A 593 -21.59 11.25 -10.77
C LYS A 593 -21.82 11.51 -12.26
N ARG A 594 -21.16 10.73 -13.13
CA ARG A 594 -21.33 10.83 -14.58
C ARG A 594 -22.74 10.45 -15.02
N LEU A 595 -23.25 9.36 -14.48
CA LEU A 595 -24.55 8.79 -14.79
C LEU A 595 -25.68 9.77 -14.49
N ASN A 596 -25.68 10.36 -13.29
CA ASN A 596 -26.67 11.39 -12.93
C ASN A 596 -26.66 12.52 -13.96
N LYS A 597 -25.47 13.00 -14.35
CA LYS A 597 -25.33 14.06 -15.35
C LYS A 597 -25.82 13.62 -16.73
N CYS A 598 -25.56 12.39 -17.16
CA CYS A 598 -26.07 11.85 -18.42
C CYS A 598 -27.61 11.79 -18.41
N ILE A 599 -28.21 11.28 -17.33
CA ILE A 599 -29.67 11.21 -17.17
C ILE A 599 -30.27 12.63 -17.21
N ASP A 600 -29.74 13.55 -16.42
CA ASP A 600 -30.25 14.93 -16.34
C ASP A 600 -30.15 15.66 -17.69
N LEU A 601 -29.04 15.52 -18.41
CA LEU A 601 -28.82 16.21 -19.68
C LEU A 601 -29.48 15.53 -20.89
N SER A 602 -29.75 14.22 -20.82
CA SER A 602 -30.49 13.49 -21.86
C SER A 602 -31.97 13.89 -21.95
N GLY A 603 -32.52 14.50 -20.89
CA GLY A 603 -33.89 14.98 -20.87
C GLY A 603 -34.90 13.87 -21.17
N THR A 604 -35.64 14.01 -22.28
CA THR A 604 -36.64 13.03 -22.74
C THR A 604 -36.14 12.17 -23.90
N VAL A 605 -34.86 12.28 -24.28
CA VAL A 605 -34.30 11.47 -25.36
C VAL A 605 -34.11 10.04 -24.86
N PRO A 606 -34.52 9.02 -25.64
CA PRO A 606 -34.36 7.64 -25.21
C PRO A 606 -32.90 7.24 -24.99
N LEU A 607 -32.65 6.47 -23.94
CA LEU A 607 -31.33 6.08 -23.48
C LEU A 607 -30.83 4.81 -24.18
N GLU A 608 -29.56 4.84 -24.59
CA GLU A 608 -28.81 3.68 -25.07
C GLU A 608 -27.80 3.26 -24.00
N LEU A 609 -28.08 2.14 -23.33
CA LEU A 609 -27.26 1.62 -22.24
C LEU A 609 -26.36 0.49 -22.73
N HIS A 610 -25.08 0.57 -22.37
CA HIS A 610 -24.13 -0.52 -22.57
C HIS A 610 -23.49 -0.84 -21.22
N LEU A 611 -23.91 -1.93 -20.60
CA LEU A 611 -23.46 -2.35 -19.27
C LEU A 611 -22.55 -3.56 -19.46
N ASP A 612 -21.28 -3.38 -19.14
CA ASP A 612 -20.25 -4.38 -19.29
C ASP A 612 -19.69 -4.78 -17.91
N PHE A 613 -19.99 -6.03 -17.53
CA PHE A 613 -19.61 -6.66 -16.26
C PHE A 613 -18.80 -7.94 -16.45
N HIS A 614 -18.32 -8.25 -17.66
CA HIS A 614 -17.62 -9.53 -17.90
C HIS A 614 -16.32 -9.65 -17.11
N GLU A 615 -15.65 -8.52 -16.81
CA GLU A 615 -14.41 -8.49 -16.04
C GLU A 615 -14.63 -8.51 -14.51
N LEU A 616 -15.87 -8.55 -14.02
CA LEU A 616 -16.11 -8.65 -12.57
C LEU A 616 -15.82 -10.07 -12.08
N LEU A 617 -14.65 -10.22 -11.44
CA LEU A 617 -14.24 -11.46 -10.76
C LEU A 617 -15.03 -11.66 -9.45
N PRO A 618 -15.28 -12.92 -9.06
CA PRO A 618 -15.74 -13.24 -7.71
C PRO A 618 -14.79 -12.65 -6.64
N PRO A 619 -15.31 -12.24 -5.47
CA PRO A 619 -14.47 -11.73 -4.38
C PRO A 619 -13.32 -12.67 -3.99
N GLN A 620 -13.52 -13.99 -4.05
CA GLN A 620 -12.46 -14.95 -3.73
C GLN A 620 -11.30 -14.88 -4.74
N ASP A 621 -11.62 -14.77 -6.02
CA ASP A 621 -10.60 -14.72 -7.08
C ASP A 621 -9.87 -13.38 -7.09
N LEU A 622 -10.54 -12.31 -6.69
CA LEU A 622 -9.93 -11.00 -6.47
C LEU A 622 -8.92 -11.04 -5.30
N ILE A 623 -9.28 -11.64 -4.16
CA ILE A 623 -8.38 -11.83 -3.01
C ILE A 623 -7.17 -12.70 -3.41
N ARG A 624 -7.43 -13.82 -4.09
CA ARG A 624 -6.38 -14.70 -4.62
C ARG A 624 -5.44 -13.94 -5.56
N SER A 625 -5.97 -13.07 -6.42
CA SER A 625 -5.16 -12.26 -7.33
C SER A 625 -4.27 -11.27 -6.58
N GLN A 626 -4.75 -10.65 -5.50
CA GLN A 626 -3.94 -9.69 -4.72
C GLN A 626 -2.82 -10.38 -3.93
N ILE A 627 -3.17 -11.47 -3.26
CA ILE A 627 -2.19 -12.32 -2.57
C ILE A 627 -1.14 -12.77 -3.60
N ARG A 628 -1.58 -13.14 -4.81
CA ARG A 628 -0.68 -13.49 -5.91
C ARG A 628 0.23 -12.32 -6.30
N GLU A 629 -0.29 -11.13 -6.56
CA GLU A 629 0.53 -9.98 -7.01
C GLU A 629 1.51 -9.52 -5.93
N ASN A 630 1.08 -9.45 -4.67
CA ASN A 630 1.96 -9.07 -3.56
C ASN A 630 3.09 -10.08 -3.39
N LEU A 631 2.78 -11.38 -3.45
CA LEU A 631 3.79 -12.44 -3.32
C LEU A 631 4.66 -12.56 -4.58
N LEU A 632 4.11 -12.38 -5.78
CA LEU A 632 4.87 -12.41 -7.06
C LEU A 632 6.03 -11.40 -7.09
N ASN A 633 5.90 -10.26 -6.42
CA ASN A 633 6.97 -9.27 -6.31
C ASN A 633 8.15 -9.76 -5.45
N HIS A 634 7.93 -10.81 -4.67
CA HIS A 634 8.88 -11.39 -3.71
C HIS A 634 9.23 -12.84 -4.02
N THR A 635 8.57 -13.49 -4.99
CA THR A 635 8.78 -14.89 -5.39
C THR A 635 9.62 -14.98 -6.68
N HIS A 636 10.59 -15.90 -6.72
CA HIS A 636 11.44 -16.12 -7.88
C HIS A 636 10.63 -16.68 -9.08
N PRO A 637 10.96 -16.36 -10.35
CA PRO A 637 10.20 -16.81 -11.53
C PRO A 637 9.99 -18.33 -11.65
N ASP A 638 10.95 -19.13 -11.18
CA ASP A 638 10.89 -20.60 -11.24
C ASP A 638 9.86 -21.22 -10.28
N GLU A 639 9.29 -20.43 -9.37
CA GLU A 639 8.42 -20.88 -8.27
C GLU A 639 6.97 -20.40 -8.39
N GLN A 640 6.67 -19.68 -9.46
CA GLN A 640 5.32 -19.17 -9.74
C GLN A 640 4.28 -20.29 -9.78
N ASP A 641 4.66 -21.50 -10.22
CA ASP A 641 3.76 -22.65 -10.25
C ASP A 641 3.40 -23.16 -8.84
N THR A 642 4.35 -23.13 -7.90
CA THR A 642 4.15 -23.51 -6.49
C THR A 642 3.27 -22.47 -5.77
N LEU A 643 3.58 -21.19 -5.95
CA LEU A 643 2.74 -20.09 -5.45
C LEU A 643 1.31 -20.20 -6.01
N ASN A 644 1.17 -20.49 -7.30
CA ASN A 644 -0.14 -20.69 -7.93
C ASN A 644 -0.89 -21.91 -7.37
N MET A 645 -0.19 -23.00 -7.06
CA MET A 645 -0.79 -24.16 -6.39
C MET A 645 -1.25 -23.83 -4.97
N TRP A 646 -0.44 -23.13 -4.19
CA TRP A 646 -0.79 -22.71 -2.83
C TRP A 646 -1.99 -21.77 -2.82
N ILE A 647 -2.00 -20.74 -3.67
CA ILE A 647 -3.12 -19.79 -3.79
C ILE A 647 -4.42 -20.49 -4.23
N ARG A 648 -4.32 -21.52 -5.07
CA ARG A 648 -5.47 -22.36 -5.44
C ARG A 648 -5.96 -23.24 -4.30
N GLY A 649 -5.05 -23.70 -3.44
CA GLY A 649 -5.36 -24.50 -2.25
C GLY A 649 -5.80 -23.66 -1.05
N LEU A 650 -5.67 -22.33 -1.10
CA LEU A 650 -6.13 -21.43 -0.06
C LEU A 650 -7.65 -21.58 0.07
N ASP A 651 -8.09 -22.07 1.23
CA ASP A 651 -9.49 -22.15 1.59
C ASP A 651 -10.00 -20.74 1.94
N VAL A 652 -10.22 -19.95 0.89
CA VAL A 652 -10.82 -18.61 0.98
C VAL A 652 -12.27 -18.70 1.48
N ASP A 653 -12.85 -19.90 1.55
CA ASP A 653 -14.18 -20.08 2.11
C ASP A 653 -14.18 -19.85 3.64
N LEU A 654 -13.05 -20.03 4.32
CA LEU A 654 -12.86 -19.60 5.72
C LEU A 654 -12.82 -18.06 5.87
N LEU A 655 -12.46 -17.33 4.80
CA LEU A 655 -12.58 -15.87 4.73
C LEU A 655 -14.00 -15.41 4.36
N SER A 656 -14.92 -16.35 4.11
CA SER A 656 -16.30 -16.04 3.76
C SER A 656 -17.16 -15.63 4.94
N GLU A 657 -16.75 -15.93 6.17
CA GLU A 657 -17.67 -15.80 7.30
C GLU A 657 -17.94 -14.34 7.70
N LEU A 658 -17.00 -13.39 7.69
CA LEU A 658 -17.37 -12.01 8.05
C LEU A 658 -16.55 -10.91 7.34
N GLU A 659 -17.27 -10.17 6.51
CA GLU A 659 -17.03 -8.75 6.17
C GLU A 659 -15.85 -8.29 5.29
N VAL A 660 -14.78 -9.06 5.07
CA VAL A 660 -13.77 -8.72 4.02
C VAL A 660 -14.39 -8.80 2.62
N ILE A 661 -15.22 -9.82 2.39
CA ILE A 661 -16.09 -9.89 1.20
C ILE A 661 -17.03 -8.69 1.14
N SER A 662 -17.35 -8.00 2.25
CA SER A 662 -18.27 -6.87 2.25
C SER A 662 -17.74 -5.59 1.61
N ALA A 663 -16.43 -5.35 1.65
CA ALA A 663 -15.79 -4.29 0.85
C ALA A 663 -15.80 -4.66 -0.64
N CYS A 664 -15.58 -5.93 -0.96
CA CYS A 664 -15.74 -6.50 -2.30
C CYS A 664 -17.21 -6.78 -2.68
N ARG A 665 -18.20 -6.44 -1.82
CA ARG A 665 -19.60 -6.75 -2.12
C ARG A 665 -20.05 -5.86 -3.28
N PRO A 666 -20.80 -6.41 -4.25
CA PRO A 666 -21.44 -5.65 -5.31
C PRO A 666 -22.54 -4.68 -4.81
N ARG A 667 -22.59 -4.32 -3.52
CA ARG A 667 -23.51 -3.31 -2.96
C ARG A 667 -23.38 -1.97 -3.69
N HIS A 668 -22.15 -1.54 -4.01
CA HIS A 668 -21.92 -0.29 -4.76
C HIS A 668 -22.40 -0.41 -6.21
N LEU A 669 -22.15 -1.56 -6.86
CA LEU A 669 -22.69 -1.91 -8.18
C LEU A 669 -24.23 -1.91 -8.16
N PHE A 670 -24.87 -2.60 -7.22
CA PHE A 670 -26.32 -2.63 -7.11
C PHE A 670 -26.91 -1.26 -6.79
N LYS A 671 -26.22 -0.43 -6.00
CA LYS A 671 -26.60 0.96 -5.76
C LYS A 671 -26.50 1.79 -7.04
N LEU A 672 -25.48 1.58 -7.86
CA LEU A 672 -25.31 2.22 -9.16
C LEU A 672 -26.42 1.78 -10.14
N LEU A 673 -26.69 0.48 -10.25
CA LEU A 673 -27.76 -0.08 -11.08
C LEU A 673 -29.13 0.43 -10.65
N ARG A 674 -29.40 0.54 -9.34
CA ARG A 674 -30.64 1.15 -8.83
C ARG A 674 -30.80 2.62 -9.21
N ILE A 675 -29.70 3.35 -9.42
CA ILE A 675 -29.76 4.74 -9.92
C ILE A 675 -30.12 4.74 -11.41
N LEU A 676 -29.53 3.84 -12.21
CA LEU A 676 -29.89 3.66 -13.63
C LEU A 676 -31.37 3.34 -13.82
N ILE A 677 -31.87 2.40 -13.02
CA ILE A 677 -33.25 1.92 -13.04
C ILE A 677 -34.21 3.01 -12.52
N GLY A 678 -33.73 3.80 -11.55
CA GLY A 678 -34.52 4.76 -10.81
C GLY A 678 -35.36 4.10 -9.70
N LYS A 679 -35.97 4.93 -8.85
CA LYS A 679 -36.78 4.44 -7.73
C LYS A 679 -38.06 3.79 -8.27
N GLY A 680 -38.09 2.46 -8.25
CA GLY A 680 -39.22 1.67 -8.75
C GLY A 680 -39.26 1.54 -10.27
N GLY A 681 -38.12 1.69 -10.96
CA GLY A 681 -38.05 1.52 -12.42
C GLY A 681 -38.52 2.72 -13.23
N ASN A 682 -38.62 3.91 -12.65
CA ASN A 682 -39.19 5.08 -13.32
C ASN A 682 -38.35 5.62 -14.50
N ILE A 683 -37.09 5.21 -14.65
CA ILE A 683 -36.22 5.62 -15.77
C ILE A 683 -36.28 4.60 -16.92
N MET A 684 -36.59 3.33 -16.61
CA MET A 684 -36.65 2.23 -17.57
C MET A 684 -37.59 2.45 -18.77
N PRO A 685 -38.75 3.13 -18.65
CA PRO A 685 -39.58 3.50 -19.79
C PRO A 685 -38.91 4.42 -20.81
N TRP A 686 -37.76 5.01 -20.51
CA TRP A 686 -37.00 5.85 -21.43
C TRP A 686 -35.86 5.09 -22.12
N TRP A 687 -35.65 3.80 -21.83
CA TRP A 687 -34.60 3.03 -22.49
C TRP A 687 -35.04 2.62 -23.89
N ASP A 688 -34.21 2.87 -24.89
CA ASP A 688 -34.43 2.43 -26.28
C ASP A 688 -33.55 1.24 -26.63
N SER A 689 -32.31 1.22 -26.14
CA SER A 689 -31.39 0.10 -26.35
C SER A 689 -30.68 -0.28 -25.05
N LEU A 690 -30.57 -1.59 -24.78
CA LEU A 690 -29.80 -2.14 -23.68
C LEU A 690 -28.90 -3.27 -24.19
N ARG A 691 -27.59 -3.12 -24.00
CA ARG A 691 -26.60 -4.20 -24.12
C ARG A 691 -26.06 -4.52 -22.74
N LEU A 692 -26.10 -5.78 -22.36
CA LEU A 692 -25.71 -6.27 -21.05
C LEU A 692 -24.73 -7.44 -21.22
N GLU A 693 -23.50 -7.26 -20.76
CA GLU A 693 -22.48 -8.30 -20.67
C GLU A 693 -22.35 -8.69 -19.21
N LEU A 694 -22.75 -9.92 -18.88
CA LEU A 694 -22.84 -10.39 -17.51
C LEU A 694 -21.52 -11.04 -17.03
N PRO A 695 -21.23 -11.01 -15.72
CA PRO A 695 -20.05 -11.68 -15.18
C PRO A 695 -20.13 -13.20 -15.35
N GLU A 696 -18.98 -13.86 -15.27
CA GLU A 696 -18.86 -15.33 -15.24
C GLU A 696 -19.55 -15.93 -14.00
N ASP A 697 -19.59 -15.19 -12.89
CA ASP A 697 -20.27 -15.59 -11.66
C ASP A 697 -21.80 -15.64 -11.85
N THR A 698 -22.34 -16.86 -11.87
CA THR A 698 -23.77 -17.13 -12.09
C THR A 698 -24.66 -16.45 -11.05
N GLU A 699 -24.29 -16.48 -9.77
CA GLU A 699 -25.11 -15.88 -8.72
C GLU A 699 -25.18 -14.35 -8.87
N LEU A 700 -24.04 -13.72 -9.12
CA LEU A 700 -23.93 -12.29 -9.34
C LEU A 700 -24.70 -11.88 -10.60
N ALA A 701 -24.55 -12.61 -11.71
CA ALA A 701 -25.29 -12.37 -12.94
C ALA A 701 -26.80 -12.44 -12.71
N LEU A 702 -27.29 -13.46 -12.01
CA LEU A 702 -28.70 -13.60 -11.63
C LEU A 702 -29.17 -12.44 -10.75
N ARG A 703 -28.36 -12.01 -9.78
CA ARG A 703 -28.68 -10.86 -8.91
C ARG A 703 -28.72 -9.54 -9.67
N ILE A 704 -27.83 -9.34 -10.64
CA ILE A 704 -27.86 -8.20 -11.56
C ILE A 704 -29.16 -8.22 -12.36
N LEU A 705 -29.54 -9.37 -12.93
CA LEU A 705 -30.77 -9.50 -13.70
C LEU A 705 -32.03 -9.24 -12.88
N LYS A 706 -32.12 -9.74 -11.64
CA LYS A 706 -33.26 -9.46 -10.74
C LYS A 706 -33.52 -7.96 -10.53
N LEU A 707 -32.55 -7.08 -10.76
CA LEU A 707 -32.77 -5.64 -10.66
C LEU A 707 -33.60 -5.08 -11.83
N PHE A 708 -33.60 -5.73 -12.98
CA PHE A 708 -34.33 -5.28 -14.17
C PHE A 708 -35.78 -5.80 -14.24
N SER A 709 -36.39 -6.10 -13.10
CA SER A 709 -37.77 -6.61 -12.98
C SER A 709 -38.88 -5.54 -13.12
N HIS A 710 -38.61 -4.45 -13.84
CA HIS A 710 -39.57 -3.36 -14.06
C HIS A 710 -39.94 -3.22 -15.55
N PRO A 711 -41.15 -2.74 -15.89
CA PRO A 711 -41.58 -2.56 -17.28
C PRO A 711 -40.65 -1.64 -18.09
N THR A 712 -40.34 -2.03 -19.33
CA THR A 712 -39.50 -1.32 -20.30
C THR A 712 -40.22 -1.20 -21.64
N PRO A 713 -41.41 -0.57 -21.70
CA PRO A 713 -42.26 -0.61 -22.88
C PRO A 713 -41.65 0.06 -24.12
N SER A 714 -40.66 0.95 -23.95
CA SER A 714 -40.00 1.67 -25.04
C SER A 714 -38.75 0.98 -25.60
N LEU A 715 -38.30 -0.12 -24.99
CA LEU A 715 -37.05 -0.78 -25.36
C LEU A 715 -37.20 -1.45 -26.72
N THR A 716 -36.50 -0.95 -27.74
CA THR A 716 -36.55 -1.48 -29.10
C THR A 716 -35.42 -2.47 -29.40
N ARG A 717 -34.32 -2.40 -28.64
CA ARG A 717 -33.17 -3.31 -28.77
C ARG A 717 -32.70 -3.84 -27.42
N LEU A 718 -32.58 -5.16 -27.31
CA LEU A 718 -32.02 -5.85 -26.15
C LEU A 718 -30.95 -6.84 -26.60
N GLN A 719 -29.75 -6.75 -26.01
CA GLN A 719 -28.66 -7.69 -26.20
C GLN A 719 -28.17 -8.16 -24.83
N ILE A 720 -28.21 -9.47 -24.59
CA ILE A 720 -27.71 -10.08 -23.36
C ILE A 720 -26.64 -11.09 -23.74
N ASN A 721 -25.42 -10.87 -23.28
CA ASN A 721 -24.30 -11.77 -23.43
C ASN A 721 -23.99 -12.38 -22.06
N CYS A 722 -24.01 -13.71 -21.97
CA CYS A 722 -23.78 -14.43 -20.73
C CYS A 722 -23.01 -15.74 -21.01
N PHE A 723 -22.38 -16.31 -19.98
CA PHE A 723 -21.57 -17.52 -20.11
C PHE A 723 -22.43 -18.81 -20.15
N GLU A 724 -21.86 -19.86 -20.76
CA GLU A 724 -22.55 -20.99 -21.42
C GLU A 724 -23.43 -21.91 -20.54
N ASP A 725 -23.34 -21.82 -19.21
CA ASP A 725 -23.97 -22.78 -18.29
C ASP A 725 -25.13 -22.22 -17.46
N MET A 726 -25.54 -20.98 -17.68
CA MET A 726 -26.55 -20.33 -16.82
C MET A 726 -28.02 -20.75 -17.07
N CYS A 727 -28.28 -21.61 -18.07
CA CYS A 727 -29.64 -21.88 -18.57
C CYS A 727 -30.62 -22.44 -17.51
N GLN A 728 -30.16 -23.29 -16.59
CA GLN A 728 -31.07 -23.99 -15.67
C GLN A 728 -31.52 -23.12 -14.50
N GLU A 729 -30.64 -22.26 -13.98
CA GLU A 729 -30.98 -21.35 -12.88
C GLU A 729 -31.75 -20.12 -13.38
N TYR A 730 -31.45 -19.66 -14.60
CA TYR A 730 -32.21 -18.59 -15.27
C TYR A 730 -33.69 -18.92 -15.40
N ALA A 731 -34.00 -20.19 -15.70
CA ALA A 731 -35.37 -20.67 -15.84
C ALA A 731 -36.26 -20.37 -14.62
N THR A 732 -35.68 -20.18 -13.43
CA THR A 732 -36.42 -19.86 -12.19
C THR A 732 -36.71 -18.36 -11.99
N LEU A 733 -35.93 -17.47 -12.62
CA LEU A 733 -36.16 -16.01 -12.62
C LEU A 733 -37.28 -15.58 -13.59
N VAL A 734 -37.70 -16.51 -14.44
CA VAL A 734 -38.49 -16.28 -15.66
C VAL A 734 -39.82 -15.59 -15.40
N GLY A 735 -40.14 -14.63 -16.27
CA GLY A 735 -41.38 -13.85 -16.23
C GLY A 735 -41.36 -12.66 -15.28
N SER A 736 -40.34 -12.55 -14.41
CA SER A 736 -40.16 -11.40 -13.52
C SER A 736 -39.19 -10.35 -14.06
N THR A 737 -38.16 -10.75 -14.83
CA THR A 737 -37.18 -9.85 -15.46
C THR A 737 -37.74 -9.29 -16.77
N PHE A 738 -37.73 -7.96 -16.95
CA PHE A 738 -38.35 -7.26 -18.08
C PHE A 738 -39.82 -7.67 -18.36
N PRO A 739 -40.75 -7.38 -17.44
CA PRO A 739 -42.16 -7.81 -17.53
C PRO A 739 -42.95 -7.22 -18.71
N ASP A 740 -42.41 -6.21 -19.41
CA ASP A 740 -43.02 -5.59 -20.58
C ASP A 740 -41.93 -5.11 -21.55
N LEU A 741 -41.88 -5.76 -22.72
CA LEU A 741 -41.00 -5.47 -23.84
C LEU A 741 -41.82 -5.26 -25.14
N SER A 742 -42.96 -4.58 -25.03
CA SER A 742 -43.92 -4.43 -26.13
C SER A 742 -43.40 -3.67 -27.37
N ALA A 743 -42.34 -2.86 -27.27
CA ALA A 743 -41.74 -2.19 -28.43
C ALA A 743 -40.52 -2.92 -29.04
N LEU A 744 -40.16 -4.11 -28.54
CA LEU A 744 -38.93 -4.79 -28.91
C LEU A 744 -38.91 -5.20 -30.39
N LYS A 745 -37.90 -4.74 -31.12
CA LYS A 745 -37.68 -5.02 -32.56
C LYS A 745 -36.42 -5.84 -32.80
N HIS A 746 -35.43 -5.72 -31.92
CA HIS A 746 -34.15 -6.40 -32.03
C HIS A 746 -33.83 -7.10 -30.72
N LEU A 747 -33.61 -8.41 -30.78
CA LEU A 747 -33.26 -9.22 -29.62
C LEU A 747 -32.02 -10.06 -29.93
N GLU A 748 -31.03 -10.00 -29.06
CA GLU A 748 -29.87 -10.89 -29.05
C GLU A 748 -29.81 -11.61 -27.71
N VAL A 749 -29.87 -12.94 -27.77
CA VAL A 749 -29.88 -13.82 -26.61
C VAL A 749 -28.79 -14.88 -26.72
N PRO A 750 -28.29 -15.41 -25.59
CA PRO A 750 -27.35 -16.52 -25.59
C PRO A 750 -27.97 -17.77 -26.24
N ASN A 751 -29.12 -18.26 -25.75
CA ASN A 751 -29.74 -19.49 -26.24
C ASN A 751 -31.18 -19.27 -26.74
N ALA A 752 -31.61 -20.11 -27.70
CA ALA A 752 -32.98 -20.14 -28.19
C ALA A 752 -33.99 -20.44 -27.07
N SER A 753 -33.64 -21.32 -26.13
CA SER A 753 -34.46 -21.61 -24.94
C SER A 753 -34.81 -20.34 -24.15
N ASP A 754 -33.96 -19.32 -24.24
CA ASP A 754 -34.11 -18.10 -23.47
C ASP A 754 -35.21 -17.19 -24.01
N LEU A 755 -35.68 -17.42 -25.24
CA LEU A 755 -36.77 -16.64 -25.82
C LEU A 755 -38.08 -16.81 -25.06
N GLY A 756 -38.30 -17.98 -24.46
CA GLY A 756 -39.45 -18.24 -23.59
C GLY A 756 -39.42 -17.42 -22.28
N PHE A 757 -38.28 -16.80 -21.96
CA PHE A 757 -38.09 -16.08 -20.69
C PHE A 757 -38.55 -14.63 -20.74
N PHE A 758 -38.63 -14.04 -21.94
CA PHE A 758 -38.97 -12.64 -22.13
C PHE A 758 -40.45 -12.48 -22.46
N LYS A 759 -41.11 -11.52 -21.81
CA LYS A 759 -42.50 -11.17 -22.12
C LYS A 759 -42.54 -10.02 -23.14
N PHE A 760 -42.45 -10.38 -24.42
CA PHE A 760 -42.57 -9.47 -25.55
C PHE A 760 -43.60 -9.98 -26.55
N ASP A 761 -44.00 -9.12 -27.49
CA ASP A 761 -44.83 -9.53 -28.63
C ASP A 761 -43.92 -10.02 -29.76
N PRO A 762 -43.81 -11.35 -30.00
CA PRO A 762 -42.93 -11.88 -31.03
C PRO A 762 -43.33 -11.46 -32.44
N THR A 763 -44.56 -10.98 -32.64
CA THR A 763 -45.03 -10.49 -33.94
C THR A 763 -44.40 -9.15 -34.31
N LEU A 764 -43.81 -8.41 -33.37
CA LEU A 764 -43.16 -7.12 -33.62
C LEU A 764 -41.65 -7.23 -33.86
N LEU A 765 -41.05 -8.38 -33.55
CA LEU A 765 -39.61 -8.59 -33.66
C LEU A 765 -39.17 -8.66 -35.13
N GLN A 766 -38.18 -7.84 -35.49
CA GLN A 766 -37.63 -7.73 -36.84
C GLN A 766 -36.26 -8.39 -36.98
N SER A 767 -35.48 -8.43 -35.89
CA SER A 767 -34.16 -9.06 -35.86
C SER A 767 -34.00 -9.91 -34.62
N LEU A 768 -33.52 -11.14 -34.80
CA LEU A 768 -33.23 -12.08 -33.72
C LEU A 768 -31.81 -12.63 -33.92
N THR A 769 -30.99 -12.54 -32.88
CA THR A 769 -29.66 -13.15 -32.82
C THR A 769 -29.62 -14.16 -31.68
N ILE A 770 -29.11 -15.35 -31.93
CA ILE A 770 -28.93 -16.42 -30.94
C ILE A 770 -27.45 -16.81 -30.96
N SER A 771 -26.73 -16.58 -29.86
CA SER A 771 -25.25 -16.67 -29.84
C SER A 771 -24.69 -18.08 -29.55
N ASP A 772 -25.48 -18.94 -28.94
CA ASP A 772 -25.15 -20.33 -28.59
C ASP A 772 -26.40 -21.22 -28.59
N MET A 773 -26.83 -21.63 -29.78
CA MET A 773 -27.95 -22.55 -29.94
C MET A 773 -27.51 -24.01 -29.72
N LYS A 774 -27.76 -24.55 -28.52
CA LYS A 774 -27.46 -25.97 -28.15
C LYS A 774 -28.56 -26.96 -28.56
N SER A 775 -29.83 -26.56 -28.44
CA SER A 775 -31.01 -27.33 -28.88
C SER A 775 -32.17 -26.37 -29.11
N CYS A 776 -33.10 -26.72 -30.00
CA CYS A 776 -34.25 -25.86 -30.25
C CYS A 776 -35.45 -26.65 -30.73
N ASP A 777 -36.59 -26.42 -30.11
CA ASP A 777 -37.87 -26.77 -30.70
C ASP A 777 -38.21 -25.74 -31.78
N THR A 778 -38.40 -26.20 -33.02
CA THR A 778 -38.82 -25.34 -34.15
C THR A 778 -40.09 -24.54 -33.87
N SER A 779 -40.95 -25.03 -32.98
CA SER A 779 -42.19 -24.35 -32.61
C SER A 779 -41.94 -22.95 -32.04
N ILE A 780 -40.77 -22.72 -31.44
CA ILE A 780 -40.38 -21.43 -30.87
C ILE A 780 -40.38 -20.32 -31.92
N PHE A 781 -40.09 -20.64 -33.19
CA PHE A 781 -40.01 -19.65 -34.25
C PHE A 781 -41.38 -19.28 -34.86
N THR A 782 -42.42 -20.09 -34.61
CA THR A 782 -43.76 -19.91 -35.19
C THR A 782 -44.37 -18.51 -34.97
N PRO A 783 -44.20 -17.88 -33.78
CA PRO A 783 -44.82 -16.58 -33.53
C PRO A 783 -44.16 -15.38 -34.24
N PHE A 784 -42.95 -15.53 -34.80
CA PHE A 784 -42.14 -14.43 -35.33
C PHE A 784 -42.47 -14.07 -36.79
N ILE A 785 -43.72 -13.73 -37.07
CA ILE A 785 -44.21 -13.53 -38.44
C ILE A 785 -43.59 -12.32 -39.17
N ARG A 786 -43.06 -11.33 -38.45
CA ARG A 786 -42.41 -10.11 -39.01
C ARG A 786 -40.88 -10.14 -38.95
N LEU A 787 -40.29 -11.29 -38.61
CA LEU A 787 -38.84 -11.42 -38.51
C LEU A 787 -38.21 -11.26 -39.89
N GLN A 788 -37.34 -10.26 -40.04
CA GLN A 788 -36.65 -9.94 -41.28
C GLN A 788 -35.21 -10.47 -41.28
N GLN A 789 -34.58 -10.53 -40.10
CA GLN A 789 -33.22 -11.03 -39.91
C GLN A 789 -33.16 -12.06 -38.78
N LEU A 790 -32.52 -13.19 -39.06
CA LEU A 790 -32.20 -14.22 -38.07
C LEU A 790 -30.71 -14.53 -38.13
N ASP A 791 -29.98 -14.32 -37.04
CA ASP A 791 -28.57 -14.70 -36.85
C ASP A 791 -28.50 -15.83 -35.82
N VAL A 792 -27.94 -16.97 -36.21
CA VAL A 792 -27.80 -18.15 -35.38
C VAL A 792 -26.33 -18.52 -35.31
N ARG A 793 -25.78 -18.53 -34.11
CA ARG A 793 -24.42 -18.95 -33.81
C ARG A 793 -24.48 -20.17 -32.91
N CYS A 794 -23.76 -21.22 -33.30
CA CYS A 794 -23.84 -22.54 -32.65
C CYS A 794 -22.48 -22.94 -32.05
N TRP A 795 -22.43 -23.33 -30.77
CA TRP A 795 -21.15 -23.63 -30.12
C TRP A 795 -20.87 -25.13 -29.90
N SER A 796 -21.83 -26.05 -30.02
CA SER A 796 -21.61 -27.45 -29.63
C SER A 796 -21.62 -28.51 -30.76
N ALA A 797 -20.51 -29.25 -30.91
CA ALA A 797 -20.40 -30.43 -31.78
C ALA A 797 -20.81 -31.77 -31.09
N LEU A 798 -21.03 -31.75 -29.77
CA LEU A 798 -20.99 -32.94 -28.89
C LEU A 798 -22.32 -33.39 -28.28
N GLY A 799 -23.43 -32.66 -28.46
CA GLY A 799 -24.74 -33.11 -28.00
C GLY A 799 -25.30 -34.25 -28.85
N GLN A 800 -25.87 -35.29 -28.22
CA GLN A 800 -26.70 -36.27 -28.94
C GLN A 800 -27.95 -35.55 -29.46
N ALA A 801 -28.03 -35.41 -30.77
CA ALA A 801 -29.20 -34.91 -31.49
C ALA A 801 -30.45 -35.69 -31.08
N GLY A 802 -31.47 -35.00 -30.57
CA GLY A 802 -32.83 -35.54 -30.62
C GLY A 802 -33.34 -35.36 -32.05
N ASP A 803 -34.04 -36.35 -32.61
CA ASP A 803 -34.65 -36.34 -33.96
C ASP A 803 -35.74 -35.25 -34.10
N SER A 804 -35.37 -33.99 -33.94
CA SER A 804 -36.23 -32.83 -34.03
C SER A 804 -36.35 -32.44 -35.50
N HIS A 805 -37.34 -33.04 -36.16
CA HIS A 805 -37.80 -32.62 -37.48
C HIS A 805 -38.90 -31.56 -37.30
N GLY A 806 -38.74 -30.41 -37.94
CA GLY A 806 -39.72 -29.34 -37.83
C GLY A 806 -39.68 -28.37 -39.02
N VAL A 807 -40.82 -27.74 -39.26
CA VAL A 807 -40.98 -26.75 -40.32
C VAL A 807 -41.07 -25.36 -39.67
N ILE A 808 -40.12 -24.48 -40.01
CA ILE A 808 -40.07 -23.11 -39.51
C ILE A 808 -40.71 -22.19 -40.55
N HIS A 809 -41.79 -21.50 -40.18
CA HIS A 809 -42.51 -20.60 -41.09
C HIS A 809 -42.27 -19.14 -40.72
N LEU A 810 -41.45 -18.43 -41.52
CA LEU A 810 -41.08 -17.03 -41.30
C LEU A 810 -41.34 -16.20 -42.57
N PRO A 811 -42.58 -15.71 -42.77
CA PRO A 811 -43.03 -15.18 -44.06
C PRO A 811 -42.39 -13.85 -44.47
N GLU A 812 -41.74 -13.12 -43.55
CA GLU A 812 -41.04 -11.87 -43.84
C GLU A 812 -39.50 -12.00 -43.78
N LEU A 813 -38.96 -13.21 -43.59
CA LEU A 813 -37.52 -13.41 -43.45
C LEU A 813 -36.81 -13.06 -44.75
N ARG A 814 -35.84 -12.13 -44.66
CA ARG A 814 -35.02 -11.67 -45.77
C ARG A 814 -33.57 -12.09 -45.62
N ARG A 815 -33.06 -12.11 -44.39
CA ARG A 815 -31.66 -12.43 -44.09
C ARG A 815 -31.57 -13.56 -43.07
N LEU A 816 -30.81 -14.59 -43.40
CA LEU A 816 -30.46 -15.68 -42.48
C LEU A 816 -28.94 -15.77 -42.39
N LEU A 817 -28.39 -15.61 -41.18
CA LEU A 817 -26.99 -15.83 -40.87
C LEU A 817 -26.89 -17.07 -39.99
N VAL A 818 -26.10 -18.06 -40.41
CA VAL A 818 -25.83 -19.29 -39.66
C VAL A 818 -24.32 -19.44 -39.56
N THR A 819 -23.79 -19.23 -38.36
CA THR A 819 -22.38 -19.43 -38.07
C THR A 819 -22.20 -20.70 -37.25
N ARG A 820 -21.23 -21.53 -37.66
CA ARG A 820 -20.77 -22.77 -37.02
C ARG A 820 -21.71 -23.98 -37.18
N PRO A 821 -21.17 -25.22 -37.19
CA PRO A 821 -21.96 -26.42 -37.46
C PRO A 821 -22.93 -26.72 -36.31
N PHE A 822 -24.20 -26.89 -36.66
CA PHE A 822 -25.23 -27.44 -35.77
C PHE A 822 -25.84 -28.65 -36.46
N LYS A 823 -25.62 -29.84 -35.91
CA LYS A 823 -26.01 -31.11 -36.54
C LYS A 823 -27.51 -31.16 -36.86
N ASP A 824 -28.34 -30.48 -36.08
CA ASP A 824 -29.79 -30.53 -36.24
C ASP A 824 -30.33 -29.40 -37.12
N PHE A 825 -29.53 -28.39 -37.50
CA PHE A 825 -30.08 -27.24 -38.25
C PHE A 825 -30.62 -27.63 -39.62
N GLY A 826 -30.00 -28.64 -40.25
CA GLY A 826 -30.42 -29.11 -41.57
C GLY A 826 -31.60 -30.09 -41.55
N THR A 827 -32.07 -30.49 -40.37
CA THR A 827 -33.37 -31.18 -40.25
C THR A 827 -34.54 -30.20 -40.32
N PHE A 828 -34.28 -28.89 -40.15
CA PHE A 828 -35.30 -27.84 -40.25
C PHE A 828 -35.60 -27.46 -41.69
N GLU A 829 -36.88 -27.40 -42.03
CA GLU A 829 -37.38 -26.88 -43.31
C GLU A 829 -37.85 -25.44 -43.11
N PHE A 830 -37.15 -24.47 -43.70
CA PHE A 830 -37.54 -23.06 -43.65
C PHE A 830 -38.55 -22.75 -44.76
N ARG A 831 -39.81 -22.55 -44.38
CA ARG A 831 -40.85 -22.01 -45.27
C ARG A 831 -40.84 -20.50 -45.20
N VAL A 832 -40.01 -19.93 -46.05
CA VAL A 832 -39.81 -18.48 -46.19
C VAL A 832 -39.93 -18.10 -47.67
N PRO A 833 -40.27 -16.84 -48.01
CA PRO A 833 -40.01 -16.33 -49.34
C PRO A 833 -38.53 -16.49 -49.70
N VAL A 834 -38.18 -16.42 -50.98
CA VAL A 834 -36.77 -16.45 -51.39
C VAL A 834 -36.00 -15.39 -50.61
N LEU A 835 -35.02 -15.83 -49.80
CA LEU A 835 -34.21 -14.93 -48.98
C LEU A 835 -33.46 -13.94 -49.87
N ASP A 836 -33.33 -12.71 -49.40
CA ASP A 836 -32.44 -11.73 -50.01
C ASP A 836 -30.98 -12.17 -49.80
N GLU A 837 -30.63 -12.64 -48.59
CA GLU A 837 -29.27 -13.02 -48.23
C GLU A 837 -29.23 -14.21 -47.26
N LEU A 838 -28.44 -15.23 -47.60
CA LEU A 838 -28.10 -16.36 -46.73
C LEU A 838 -26.59 -16.34 -46.45
N HIS A 839 -26.18 -16.05 -45.23
CA HIS A 839 -24.78 -16.09 -44.82
C HIS A 839 -24.53 -17.38 -44.02
N ILE A 840 -23.60 -18.21 -44.49
CA ILE A 840 -23.18 -19.43 -43.82
C ILE A 840 -21.69 -19.33 -43.52
N SER A 841 -21.29 -19.51 -42.26
CA SER A 841 -19.87 -19.55 -41.89
C SER A 841 -19.50 -20.85 -41.15
N ARG A 842 -18.27 -21.34 -41.40
CA ARG A 842 -17.74 -22.58 -40.79
C ARG A 842 -16.44 -22.30 -40.04
N ARG A 843 -16.29 -22.92 -38.86
CA ARG A 843 -15.09 -22.79 -37.99
C ARG A 843 -14.13 -23.98 -38.08
N HIS A 844 -14.64 -25.22 -38.22
CA HIS A 844 -13.83 -26.44 -38.25
C HIS A 844 -14.10 -27.33 -39.49
N ALA A 845 -13.03 -27.86 -40.10
CA ALA A 845 -13.04 -28.61 -41.35
C ALA A 845 -13.59 -30.04 -41.25
N HIS A 846 -13.62 -30.63 -40.05
CA HIS A 846 -13.95 -32.04 -39.86
C HIS A 846 -15.41 -32.34 -39.49
N ASP A 847 -16.21 -31.32 -39.16
CA ASP A 847 -17.60 -31.53 -38.74
C ASP A 847 -18.58 -31.42 -39.92
N PRO A 848 -19.32 -32.47 -40.29
CA PRO A 848 -20.26 -32.41 -41.41
C PRO A 848 -21.28 -31.29 -41.18
N PHE A 849 -21.28 -30.29 -42.06
CA PHE A 849 -22.19 -29.15 -41.96
C PHE A 849 -23.50 -29.52 -42.67
N ILE A 850 -24.61 -29.52 -41.94
CA ILE A 850 -25.92 -29.72 -42.55
C ILE A 850 -26.54 -28.34 -42.82
N TYR A 851 -26.68 -28.01 -44.09
CA TYR A 851 -27.16 -26.71 -44.54
C TYR A 851 -28.69 -26.59 -44.39
N PRO A 852 -29.21 -25.40 -44.01
CA PRO A 852 -30.65 -25.19 -43.91
C PRO A 852 -31.34 -25.37 -45.26
N LYS A 853 -32.47 -26.09 -45.27
CA LYS A 853 -33.30 -26.25 -46.47
C LYS A 853 -34.10 -24.97 -46.71
N VAL A 854 -33.50 -24.02 -47.44
CA VAL A 854 -34.08 -22.71 -47.77
C VAL A 854 -33.71 -22.29 -49.19
N GLN A 855 -34.48 -21.38 -49.80
CA GLN A 855 -34.10 -20.73 -51.05
C GLN A 855 -33.58 -19.32 -50.76
N ALA A 856 -32.46 -18.95 -51.38
CA ALA A 856 -31.87 -17.61 -51.26
C ALA A 856 -31.45 -17.08 -52.62
N SER A 857 -31.54 -15.77 -52.81
CA SER A 857 -31.12 -15.08 -54.03
C SER A 857 -29.62 -14.75 -54.04
N ARG A 858 -29.06 -14.41 -52.87
CA ARG A 858 -27.62 -14.26 -52.63
C ARG A 858 -27.18 -15.16 -51.48
N ILE A 859 -26.09 -15.88 -51.68
CA ILE A 859 -25.44 -16.69 -50.65
C ILE A 859 -24.09 -16.07 -50.36
N ILE A 860 -23.78 -15.84 -49.10
CA ILE A 860 -22.45 -15.47 -48.63
C ILE A 860 -21.94 -16.67 -47.85
N TRP A 861 -20.84 -17.26 -48.31
CA TRP A 861 -20.23 -18.37 -47.61
C TRP A 861 -18.84 -17.94 -47.15
N GLY A 862 -18.57 -18.06 -45.86
CA GLY A 862 -17.34 -17.57 -45.24
C GLY A 862 -16.68 -18.62 -44.33
N LEU A 863 -15.39 -18.43 -44.05
CA LEU A 863 -14.66 -19.16 -43.02
C LEU A 863 -14.40 -18.20 -41.86
N GLU A 864 -14.67 -18.62 -40.61
CA GLU A 864 -14.40 -17.76 -39.46
C GLU A 864 -12.88 -17.54 -39.28
N SER A 865 -12.45 -16.27 -39.27
CA SER A 865 -11.09 -15.88 -38.88
C SER A 865 -10.83 -16.27 -37.41
N PRO A 866 -9.62 -16.74 -37.03
CA PRO A 866 -8.36 -16.77 -37.78
C PRO A 866 -8.12 -18.02 -38.64
N TRP A 867 -9.07 -18.96 -38.67
CA TRP A 867 -8.83 -20.30 -39.22
C TRP A 867 -8.91 -20.37 -40.74
N ALA A 868 -9.45 -19.34 -41.39
CA ALA A 868 -9.62 -19.28 -42.85
C ALA A 868 -8.35 -19.60 -43.65
N SER A 869 -7.16 -19.27 -43.14
CA SER A 869 -5.87 -19.53 -43.81
C SER A 869 -5.36 -20.97 -43.68
N GLN A 870 -5.90 -21.76 -42.74
CA GLN A 870 -5.40 -23.10 -42.41
C GLN A 870 -6.10 -24.23 -43.16
N TRP A 871 -7.22 -23.94 -43.81
CA TRP A 871 -8.05 -24.95 -44.44
C TRP A 871 -7.43 -25.46 -45.72
N LYS A 872 -7.29 -26.79 -45.84
CA LYS A 872 -6.84 -27.38 -47.09
C LYS A 872 -8.00 -27.35 -48.07
N LEU A 873 -7.67 -27.04 -49.32
CA LEU A 873 -8.61 -26.98 -50.43
C LEU A 873 -9.47 -28.24 -50.61
N ASP A 874 -9.00 -29.41 -50.17
CA ASP A 874 -9.71 -30.70 -50.25
C ASP A 874 -10.79 -30.85 -49.16
N GLU A 875 -10.68 -30.12 -48.05
CA GLU A 875 -11.60 -30.19 -46.92
C GLU A 875 -12.86 -29.34 -47.13
N VAL A 876 -12.75 -28.31 -47.97
CA VAL A 876 -13.83 -27.37 -48.33
C VAL A 876 -14.71 -27.89 -49.47
N GLU A 877 -14.14 -28.71 -50.34
CA GLU A 877 -14.81 -29.10 -51.59
C GLU A 877 -16.17 -29.79 -51.39
N PRO A 878 -16.34 -30.74 -50.45
CA PRO A 878 -17.64 -31.38 -50.22
C PRO A 878 -18.73 -30.38 -49.81
N ASP A 879 -18.37 -29.39 -48.99
CA ASP A 879 -19.25 -28.32 -48.53
C ASP A 879 -19.66 -27.41 -49.68
N PHE A 880 -18.68 -26.95 -50.44
CA PHE A 880 -18.94 -26.08 -51.59
C PHE A 880 -19.85 -26.78 -52.61
N ARG A 881 -19.61 -28.07 -52.87
CA ARG A 881 -20.52 -28.89 -53.68
C ARG A 881 -21.91 -28.95 -53.04
N ALA A 882 -22.02 -29.26 -51.75
CA ALA A 882 -23.30 -29.33 -51.06
C ALA A 882 -24.10 -28.01 -51.12
N ILE A 883 -23.45 -26.86 -50.94
CA ILE A 883 -24.07 -25.52 -51.07
C ILE A 883 -24.61 -25.32 -52.48
N LEU A 884 -23.81 -25.61 -53.51
CA LEU A 884 -24.26 -25.51 -54.90
C LEU A 884 -25.41 -26.47 -55.22
N LEU A 885 -25.38 -27.68 -54.68
CA LEU A 885 -26.43 -28.70 -54.87
C LEU A 885 -27.76 -28.30 -54.21
N LEU A 886 -27.70 -27.71 -53.01
CA LEU A 886 -28.87 -27.36 -52.20
C LEU A 886 -29.50 -26.03 -52.63
N TYR A 887 -28.70 -25.05 -53.03
CA TYR A 887 -29.17 -23.70 -53.31
C TYR A 887 -29.15 -23.34 -54.80
N ARG A 888 -29.63 -24.25 -55.66
CA ARG A 888 -29.64 -24.09 -57.11
C ARG A 888 -30.41 -22.87 -57.63
N GLY A 889 -31.25 -22.25 -56.80
CA GLY A 889 -32.01 -21.04 -57.15
C GLY A 889 -31.27 -19.72 -56.95
N ALA A 890 -30.07 -19.73 -56.35
CA ALA A 890 -29.32 -18.52 -56.06
C ALA A 890 -28.74 -17.87 -57.32
N ARG A 891 -28.81 -16.53 -57.37
CA ARG A 891 -28.29 -15.71 -58.48
C ARG A 891 -26.84 -15.27 -58.23
N GLU A 892 -26.47 -15.11 -56.97
CA GLU A 892 -25.16 -14.66 -56.54
C GLU A 892 -24.61 -15.56 -55.42
N LEU A 893 -23.34 -15.91 -55.54
CA LEU A 893 -22.59 -16.64 -54.51
C LEU A 893 -21.30 -15.87 -54.18
N GLN A 894 -21.13 -15.48 -52.93
CA GLN A 894 -19.92 -14.83 -52.43
C GLN A 894 -19.08 -15.83 -51.63
N ILE A 895 -17.78 -15.87 -51.91
CA ILE A 895 -16.85 -16.80 -51.27
C ILE A 895 -15.50 -16.14 -51.00
N PRO A 896 -14.69 -16.67 -50.08
CA PRO A 896 -13.35 -16.17 -49.83
C PRO A 896 -12.46 -16.29 -51.07
N SER A 897 -11.78 -15.20 -51.42
CA SER A 897 -10.97 -15.09 -52.64
C SER A 897 -9.82 -16.10 -52.76
N HIS A 898 -9.27 -16.58 -51.65
CA HIS A 898 -8.21 -17.60 -51.64
C HIS A 898 -8.67 -18.96 -52.22
N LEU A 899 -9.99 -19.19 -52.33
CA LEU A 899 -10.57 -20.42 -52.90
C LEU A 899 -10.78 -20.35 -54.42
N LYS A 900 -10.48 -19.21 -55.05
CA LYS A 900 -10.69 -18.93 -56.48
C LYS A 900 -10.31 -20.09 -57.40
N LYS A 901 -9.09 -20.60 -57.26
CA LYS A 901 -8.50 -21.57 -58.21
C LYS A 901 -9.30 -22.87 -58.25
N LYS A 902 -9.76 -23.37 -57.09
CA LYS A 902 -10.53 -24.62 -57.02
C LYS A 902 -12.00 -24.43 -57.32
N VAL A 903 -12.58 -23.32 -56.87
CA VAL A 903 -13.95 -22.96 -57.22
C VAL A 903 -14.10 -22.88 -58.74
N SER A 904 -13.13 -22.28 -59.43
CA SER A 904 -13.08 -22.27 -60.90
C SER A 904 -13.04 -23.68 -61.50
N THR A 905 -12.30 -24.62 -60.90
CA THR A 905 -12.26 -26.02 -61.34
C THR A 905 -13.59 -26.74 -61.11
N ILE A 906 -14.17 -26.61 -59.91
CA ILE A 906 -15.45 -27.23 -59.56
C ILE A 906 -16.58 -26.70 -60.45
N ILE A 907 -16.61 -25.41 -60.74
CA ILE A 907 -17.60 -24.81 -61.66
C ILE A 907 -17.45 -25.40 -63.07
N ARG A 908 -16.21 -25.57 -63.58
CA ARG A 908 -15.97 -26.19 -64.89
C ARG A 908 -16.41 -27.64 -64.94
N GLU A 909 -16.20 -28.39 -63.87
CA GLU A 909 -16.68 -29.78 -63.75
C GLU A 909 -18.21 -29.84 -63.74
N LEU A 910 -18.86 -28.97 -62.95
CA LEU A 910 -20.32 -28.92 -62.84
C LEU A 910 -20.99 -28.39 -64.13
N LYS A 911 -20.28 -27.60 -64.95
CA LYS A 911 -20.77 -27.12 -66.25
C LYS A 911 -21.02 -28.23 -67.27
N LEU A 912 -20.38 -29.39 -67.11
CA LEU A 912 -20.62 -30.56 -67.96
C LEU A 912 -22.00 -31.21 -67.72
N ASP A 913 -22.67 -30.83 -66.64
CA ASP A 913 -24.03 -31.24 -66.34
C ASP A 913 -24.96 -30.04 -66.57
N GLU A 914 -25.78 -30.09 -67.62
CA GLU A 914 -26.58 -28.94 -68.09
C GLU A 914 -27.68 -28.50 -67.11
N THR A 915 -27.88 -29.24 -66.02
CA THR A 915 -28.99 -29.01 -65.08
C THR A 915 -28.72 -27.95 -64.00
N TRP A 916 -27.47 -27.49 -63.81
CA TRP A 916 -27.08 -26.71 -62.62
C TRP A 916 -26.92 -25.19 -62.83
N LEU A 917 -26.50 -24.73 -64.01
CA LEU A 917 -26.00 -23.35 -64.20
C LEU A 917 -27.06 -22.31 -64.65
N SER A 918 -28.34 -22.69 -64.76
CA SER A 918 -29.35 -21.79 -65.32
C SER A 918 -29.70 -20.59 -64.42
N ALA A 919 -29.47 -20.68 -63.10
CA ALA A 919 -29.86 -19.64 -62.15
C ALA A 919 -28.68 -18.82 -61.57
N LEU A 920 -27.52 -19.44 -61.33
CA LEU A 920 -26.34 -18.75 -60.76
C LEU A 920 -25.67 -17.89 -61.84
N ARG A 921 -25.72 -16.57 -61.66
CA ARG A 921 -25.20 -15.60 -62.64
C ARG A 921 -23.79 -15.17 -62.32
N VAL A 922 -23.52 -14.93 -61.04
CA VAL A 922 -22.32 -14.26 -60.57
C VAL A 922 -21.74 -14.95 -59.36
N ILE A 923 -20.42 -15.10 -59.34
CA ILE A 923 -19.66 -15.51 -58.16
C ILE A 923 -18.70 -14.38 -57.79
N ASN A 924 -18.86 -13.84 -56.59
CA ASN A 924 -18.02 -12.78 -56.07
C ASN A 924 -16.97 -13.36 -55.13
N LEU A 925 -15.71 -13.01 -55.37
CA LEU A 925 -14.57 -13.39 -54.56
C LEU A 925 -14.26 -12.26 -53.59
N GLU A 926 -14.39 -12.52 -52.31
CA GLU A 926 -14.31 -11.52 -51.25
C GLU A 926 -12.92 -11.55 -50.57
N ALA A 927 -12.38 -10.39 -50.23
CA ALA A 927 -11.26 -10.25 -49.32
C ALA A 927 -11.72 -10.51 -47.87
N GLU A 928 -10.77 -10.69 -46.95
CA GLU A 928 -11.09 -10.88 -45.52
C GLU A 928 -11.84 -9.69 -44.90
N ASP A 929 -11.78 -8.50 -45.50
CA ASP A 929 -12.45 -7.29 -45.03
C ASP A 929 -13.83 -7.04 -45.66
N GLY A 930 -14.35 -8.01 -46.41
CA GLY A 930 -15.66 -7.93 -47.04
C GLY A 930 -15.68 -7.24 -48.42
N ARG A 931 -14.53 -6.83 -48.94
CA ARG A 931 -14.46 -6.20 -50.27
C ARG A 931 -14.48 -7.26 -51.38
N VAL A 932 -15.36 -7.08 -52.36
CA VAL A 932 -15.36 -7.90 -53.58
C VAL A 932 -14.11 -7.58 -54.40
N LEU A 933 -13.19 -8.54 -54.49
CA LEU A 933 -11.96 -8.45 -55.26
C LEU A 933 -12.17 -8.77 -56.74
N GLU A 934 -13.06 -9.73 -57.02
CA GLU A 934 -13.29 -10.21 -58.37
C GLU A 934 -14.69 -10.79 -58.53
N THR A 935 -15.29 -10.54 -59.69
CA THR A 935 -16.62 -11.00 -60.06
C THR A 935 -16.49 -11.93 -61.25
N ILE A 936 -16.86 -13.19 -61.07
CA ILE A 936 -16.85 -14.20 -62.11
C ILE A 936 -18.27 -14.37 -62.63
N GLU A 937 -18.50 -13.99 -63.89
CA GLU A 937 -19.76 -14.29 -64.59
C GLU A 937 -19.76 -15.76 -65.01
N VAL A 938 -20.69 -16.53 -64.47
CA VAL A 938 -20.77 -17.98 -64.66
C VAL A 938 -21.02 -18.36 -66.13
N GLN A 939 -21.62 -17.46 -66.92
CA GLN A 939 -21.84 -17.65 -68.36
C GLN A 939 -20.55 -17.50 -69.20
N LYS A 940 -19.51 -16.85 -68.67
CA LYS A 940 -18.23 -16.60 -69.37
C LYS A 940 -17.15 -17.65 -69.09
N LEU A 941 -17.26 -18.40 -67.99
CA LEU A 941 -16.55 -19.66 -67.75
C LEU A 941 -17.23 -20.76 -68.57
#